data_AF-A0A447IDC1-F1
#
_entry.id   AF-A0A447IDC1-F1
#
_cell.length_a   1.000
_cell.length_b   1.000
_cell.length_c   1.000
_cell.angle_alpha   90.00
_cell.angle_beta   90.00
_cell.angle_gamma   90.00
#
_symmetry.space_group_name_H-M   'P 1'
#
loop_
_entity.id
_entity.type
_entity.pdbx_description
1 polymer ?
#
loop_
_entity_poly.entity_id
_entity_poly.type
_entity_poly.pdbx_seq_one_letter_code
_entity_poly.pdbx_strand_id
1 'polypeptide(L)'
;MLTDRQRLRHEAAKPYLVTLRHALGRLGSPLTVMNTGAHPDDEQNEMLATLRHQYGMRIVIACSTRGEGGQNTLGPERGGALGVMRSREMEEAARAIDADVAWLGHGPDDPVHDFGFSKSGPDTLARWGRDRTIERLVRAYRQFRPDIVIPTFLDVPGQHGHHRAMTQAAEIALALAADATAYPEHAAEGLKPWRVAKYYLPAWTGGENGYYDDEVPPPPATSNVRALGSDAATGLAYARMGEISRAYHASQNMGHWIHPPVTSWDLHLVGGSSEAEVTAGLPTKLADLGDHPALAEADASFAEALAAFPNAAAVIETLLSARAAIARAQAELGDDILNLHGHRLARKQSEIDAAIAAAANIRVMASLSSANVVPGGSFDLMVEVEPGLADSISVTPITGEALHSASSVTVETGARIALSVRSDAKVTNAFAPDWLSLGGNGAVSLAVTAHVAGAAVTFHVDTEEPFQVAPPHPLRLSPETLILPLPATGAHRIATKPHIAADRLGLDMPAGLAVERQGDDLALVVSAGLAPGRYAMPVTVDGAPAHVVAPIDYPHIGGTRFVRPLTLDVLALDLVVPKTRIGYIGGGSDRVGHWLERMGADVTMLDTEALAGPLDGFDTIVIGTFAFGSRPDLAAATARLHDWVKQGGHLVTLYHRPSDGWSPDTTPPRRLVIGSPSLRWRVTNPAAEVTLLAPSHSLFVGPNRITAEDFAGWDKERGLYFASDWDGAYVPLLAMSDAGEAPLTGSLLSAEIGKGRHTHTSLVLHHQLDKLVPGAFRIMANLLQKA
;
A
#
# COMPACT_ATOMS: atom_id res chain seq x y z
N MET A 1 -24.11 -0.21 0.58
CA MET A 1 -24.39 0.80 1.61
C MET A 1 -23.89 0.25 2.94
N LEU A 2 -23.42 1.11 3.84
CA LEU A 2 -23.10 0.68 5.21
C LEU A 2 -24.36 0.18 5.94
N THR A 3 -24.18 -0.78 6.84
CA THR A 3 -25.27 -1.23 7.72
C THR A 3 -25.58 -0.18 8.79
N ASP A 4 -26.80 -0.17 9.34
CA ASP A 4 -27.19 0.74 10.43
C ASP A 4 -26.21 0.70 11.61
N ARG A 5 -25.69 -0.49 11.96
CA ARG A 5 -24.69 -0.63 13.03
C ARG A 5 -23.36 0.03 12.68
N GLN A 6 -22.92 -0.05 11.43
CA GLN A 6 -21.71 0.64 10.97
C GLN A 6 -21.92 2.16 10.98
N ARG A 7 -23.05 2.64 10.47
CA ARG A 7 -23.44 4.06 10.52
C ARG A 7 -23.43 4.62 11.94
N LEU A 8 -24.08 3.92 12.88
CA LEU A 8 -24.11 4.32 14.30
C LEU A 8 -22.71 4.35 14.94
N ARG A 9 -21.82 3.40 14.58
CA ARG A 9 -20.42 3.41 15.05
C ARG A 9 -19.62 4.56 14.46
N HIS A 10 -19.79 4.83 13.17
CA HIS A 10 -19.14 5.96 12.50
C HIS A 10 -19.56 7.29 13.10
N GLU A 11 -20.85 7.47 13.40
CA GLU A 11 -21.36 8.68 14.04
C GLU A 11 -20.82 8.82 15.48
N ALA A 12 -20.83 7.73 16.27
CA ALA A 12 -20.28 7.73 17.62
C ALA A 12 -18.77 8.04 17.66
N ALA A 13 -18.03 7.70 16.61
CA ALA A 13 -16.61 8.00 16.47
C ALA A 13 -16.31 9.48 16.13
N LYS A 14 -17.32 10.29 15.82
CA LYS A 14 -17.17 11.71 15.46
C LYS A 14 -18.01 12.63 16.37
N PRO A 15 -17.71 12.70 17.67
CA PRO A 15 -18.42 13.60 18.58
C PRO A 15 -18.45 15.04 18.05
N TYR A 16 -19.61 15.69 18.11
CA TYR A 16 -19.83 17.03 17.59
C TYR A 16 -18.77 18.05 18.07
N LEU A 17 -18.52 18.12 19.37
CA LEU A 17 -17.57 19.07 19.94
C LEU A 17 -16.12 18.81 19.53
N VAL A 18 -15.73 17.54 19.34
CA VAL A 18 -14.41 17.18 18.84
C VAL A 18 -14.27 17.61 17.38
N THR A 19 -15.26 17.28 16.55
CA THR A 19 -15.32 17.65 15.13
C THR A 19 -15.22 19.17 14.95
N LEU A 20 -16.02 19.94 15.70
CA LEU A 20 -15.99 21.40 15.66
C LEU A 20 -14.63 21.95 16.13
N ARG A 21 -14.09 21.44 17.24
CA ARG A 21 -12.81 21.94 17.77
C ARG A 21 -11.64 21.69 16.80
N HIS A 22 -11.62 20.53 16.13
CA HIS A 22 -10.62 20.19 15.12
C HIS A 22 -10.78 21.03 13.83
N ALA A 23 -12.02 21.31 13.41
CA ALA A 23 -12.30 22.22 12.30
C ALA A 23 -11.79 23.64 12.57
N LEU A 24 -12.07 24.20 13.76
CA LEU A 24 -11.52 25.49 14.20
C LEU A 24 -9.98 25.45 14.26
N GLY A 25 -9.39 24.31 14.62
CA GLY A 25 -7.95 24.12 14.64
C GLY A 25 -7.28 24.26 13.25
N ARG A 26 -8.01 24.15 12.13
CA ARG A 26 -7.47 24.42 10.79
C ARG A 26 -7.13 25.90 10.60
N LEU A 27 -7.82 26.79 11.30
CA LEU A 27 -7.70 28.24 11.10
C LEU A 27 -6.43 28.81 11.74
N GLY A 28 -5.77 28.06 12.62
CA GLY A 28 -4.65 28.52 13.44
C GLY A 28 -3.34 28.77 12.69
N SER A 29 -3.19 28.31 11.43
CA SER A 29 -2.00 28.58 10.63
C SER A 29 -2.29 28.55 9.13
N PRO A 30 -1.72 29.46 8.33
CA PRO A 30 -1.81 29.40 6.87
C PRO A 30 -0.78 28.45 6.24
N LEU A 31 0.08 27.79 7.02
CA LEU A 31 1.20 26.98 6.52
C LEU A 31 0.76 25.58 6.07
N THR A 32 1.43 25.08 5.03
CA THR A 32 1.29 23.70 4.54
C THR A 32 2.61 22.95 4.68
N VAL A 33 2.57 21.76 5.25
CA VAL A 33 3.70 20.83 5.36
C VAL A 33 3.43 19.61 4.51
N MET A 34 4.42 19.20 3.72
CA MET A 34 4.38 17.94 2.98
C MET A 34 5.43 16.96 3.52
N ASN A 35 4.99 15.81 4.00
CA ASN A 35 5.86 14.68 4.29
C ASN A 35 5.91 13.74 3.10
N THR A 36 7.11 13.31 2.69
CA THR A 36 7.29 12.46 1.51
C THR A 36 7.82 11.08 1.92
N GLY A 37 7.14 10.02 1.48
CA GLY A 37 7.47 8.62 1.74
C GLY A 37 7.30 7.77 0.49
N ALA A 38 7.75 6.51 0.53
CA ALA A 38 7.63 5.62 -0.62
C ALA A 38 6.43 4.69 -0.56
N HIS A 39 6.05 4.26 0.65
CA HIS A 39 5.00 3.27 0.88
C HIS A 39 3.94 3.79 1.87
N PRO A 40 2.71 3.25 1.80
CA PRO A 40 1.67 3.54 2.79
C PRO A 40 2.00 2.92 4.15
N ASP A 41 2.38 3.73 5.14
CA ASP A 41 2.92 3.40 6.49
C ASP A 41 4.24 4.11 6.82
N ASP A 42 4.89 4.70 5.81
CA ASP A 42 6.13 5.45 5.98
C ASP A 42 5.91 6.79 6.70
N GLU A 43 4.72 7.37 6.70
CA GLU A 43 4.53 8.73 7.20
C GLU A 43 4.86 8.85 8.70
N GLN A 44 5.38 10.01 9.12
CA GLN A 44 5.75 10.27 10.51
C GLN A 44 4.52 10.69 11.34
N ASN A 45 3.53 9.81 11.50
CA ASN A 45 2.18 10.14 12.00
C ASN A 45 2.19 10.96 13.32
N GLU A 46 3.07 10.64 14.26
CA GLU A 46 3.15 11.33 15.57
C GLU A 46 3.60 12.81 15.44
N MET A 47 4.63 13.06 14.62
CA MET A 47 5.10 14.41 14.32
C MET A 47 4.05 15.16 13.50
N LEU A 48 3.44 14.50 12.51
CA LEU A 48 2.41 15.09 11.66
C LEU A 48 1.16 15.46 12.45
N ALA A 49 0.71 14.62 13.38
CA ALA A 49 -0.38 14.93 14.30
C ALA A 49 -0.06 16.18 15.15
N THR A 50 1.19 16.31 15.60
CA THR A 50 1.66 17.50 16.33
C THR A 50 1.59 18.75 15.46
N LEU A 51 2.17 18.73 14.26
CA LEU A 51 2.13 19.84 13.31
C LEU A 51 0.70 20.23 12.94
N ARG A 52 -0.21 19.25 12.79
CA ARG A 52 -1.61 19.50 12.52
C ARG A 52 -2.34 20.13 13.71
N HIS A 53 -2.36 19.46 14.85
CA HIS A 53 -3.30 19.78 15.93
C HIS A 53 -2.77 20.84 16.90
N GLN A 54 -1.46 20.94 17.08
CA GLN A 54 -0.84 21.99 17.89
C GLN A 54 -0.64 23.28 17.10
N TYR A 55 -0.08 23.17 15.89
CA TYR A 55 0.31 24.34 15.09
C TYR A 55 -0.73 24.73 14.04
N GLY A 56 -1.80 23.96 13.86
CA GLY A 56 -2.87 24.27 12.91
C GLY A 56 -2.47 24.16 11.44
N MET A 57 -1.32 23.57 11.12
CA MET A 57 -0.79 23.48 9.76
C MET A 57 -1.59 22.48 8.92
N ARG A 58 -1.73 22.74 7.62
CA ARG A 58 -2.23 21.73 6.67
C ARG A 58 -1.14 20.68 6.45
N ILE A 59 -1.50 19.41 6.60
CA ILE A 59 -0.58 18.29 6.34
C ILE A 59 -0.92 17.65 5.00
N VAL A 60 0.12 17.33 4.22
CA VAL A 60 0.01 16.55 2.99
C VAL A 60 1.01 15.39 3.06
N ILE A 61 0.55 14.17 2.84
CA ILE A 61 1.37 12.97 2.76
C ILE A 61 1.55 12.64 1.27
N ALA A 62 2.75 12.85 0.74
CA ALA A 62 3.08 12.45 -0.62
C ALA A 62 3.73 11.07 -0.62
N CYS A 63 3.13 10.11 -1.33
CA CYS A 63 3.57 8.72 -1.34
C CYS A 63 3.80 8.22 -2.77
N SER A 64 4.94 7.59 -3.04
CA SER A 64 5.27 7.18 -4.42
C SER A 64 4.54 5.94 -4.91
N THR A 65 4.37 4.92 -4.07
CA THR A 65 3.78 3.63 -4.47
C THR A 65 2.51 3.35 -3.70
N ARG A 66 1.80 2.26 -4.03
CA ARG A 66 0.65 1.79 -3.22
C ARG A 66 1.03 0.65 -2.27
N GLY A 67 2.32 0.32 -2.14
CA GLY A 67 2.79 -0.76 -1.28
C GLY A 67 2.44 -2.16 -1.77
N GLU A 68 2.35 -2.35 -3.10
CA GLU A 68 1.97 -3.58 -3.79
C GLU A 68 2.93 -4.77 -3.56
N GLY A 69 4.21 -4.47 -3.29
CA GLY A 69 5.30 -5.44 -3.14
C GLY A 69 5.54 -5.88 -1.69
N GLY A 70 4.81 -5.27 -0.75
CA GLY A 70 4.87 -5.54 0.69
C GLY A 70 4.29 -6.88 1.12
N GLN A 71 4.49 -7.20 2.39
CA GLN A 71 3.85 -8.33 3.06
C GLN A 71 2.44 -7.93 3.51
N ASN A 72 1.58 -8.91 3.81
CA ASN A 72 0.24 -8.66 4.35
C ASN A 72 -0.05 -9.68 5.45
N THR A 73 -0.25 -9.18 6.67
CA THR A 73 -0.50 -9.98 7.88
C THR A 73 -1.97 -10.39 8.03
N LEU A 74 -2.89 -9.72 7.32
CA LEU A 74 -4.33 -9.89 7.48
C LEU A 74 -4.94 -10.92 6.53
N GLY A 75 -4.39 -11.05 5.32
CA GLY A 75 -5.09 -11.77 4.25
C GLY A 75 -4.24 -12.16 3.04
N PRO A 76 -4.90 -12.74 2.02
CA PRO A 76 -4.26 -13.26 0.83
C PRO A 76 -3.97 -12.19 -0.24
N GLU A 77 -4.34 -10.93 -0.02
CA GLU A 77 -4.16 -9.85 -1.00
C GLU A 77 -2.68 -9.62 -1.27
N ARG A 78 -2.30 -9.57 -2.55
CA ARG A 78 -0.93 -9.36 -3.05
C ARG A 78 -0.97 -8.48 -4.30
N GLY A 79 0.14 -7.81 -4.61
CA GLY A 79 0.26 -6.98 -5.81
C GLY A 79 -0.80 -5.87 -5.84
N GLY A 80 -1.47 -5.69 -6.98
CA GLY A 80 -2.51 -4.66 -7.13
C GLY A 80 -3.66 -4.75 -6.12
N ALA A 81 -4.04 -5.96 -5.67
CA ALA A 81 -5.07 -6.11 -4.64
C ALA A 81 -4.60 -5.54 -3.29
N LEU A 82 -3.34 -5.80 -2.93
CA LEU A 82 -2.72 -5.21 -1.74
C LEU A 82 -2.58 -3.69 -1.89
N GLY A 83 -2.26 -3.21 -3.09
CA GLY A 83 -2.19 -1.77 -3.38
C GLY A 83 -3.52 -1.05 -3.15
N VAL A 84 -4.65 -1.64 -3.56
CA VAL A 84 -5.99 -1.08 -3.29
C VAL A 84 -6.28 -1.05 -1.80
N MET A 85 -5.99 -2.14 -1.08
CA MET A 85 -6.15 -2.20 0.37
C MET A 85 -5.33 -1.10 1.07
N ARG A 86 -4.02 -1.02 0.81
CA ARG A 86 -3.12 -0.06 1.47
C ARG A 86 -3.39 1.38 1.07
N SER A 87 -3.95 1.63 -0.11
CA SER A 87 -4.47 2.96 -0.47
C SER A 87 -5.60 3.37 0.47
N ARG A 88 -6.55 2.47 0.75
CA ARG A 88 -7.63 2.71 1.72
C ARG A 88 -7.11 2.84 3.15
N GLU A 89 -6.11 2.05 3.54
CA GLU A 89 -5.47 2.18 4.86
C GLU A 89 -4.85 3.58 5.04
N MET A 90 -4.12 4.08 4.02
CA MET A 90 -3.58 5.43 4.02
C MET A 90 -4.66 6.51 4.06
N GLU A 91 -5.75 6.36 3.31
CA GLU A 91 -6.86 7.32 3.33
C GLU A 91 -7.49 7.43 4.73
N GLU A 92 -7.72 6.31 5.41
CA GLU A 92 -8.25 6.31 6.77
C GLU A 92 -7.22 6.79 7.81
N ALA A 93 -5.94 6.43 7.64
CA ALA A 93 -4.84 6.95 8.45
C ALA A 93 -4.74 8.48 8.34
N ALA A 94 -4.79 9.02 7.12
CA ALA A 94 -4.74 10.45 6.84
C ALA A 94 -5.97 11.17 7.42
N ARG A 95 -7.16 10.57 7.31
CA ARG A 95 -8.39 11.09 7.93
C ARG A 95 -8.26 11.23 9.45
N ALA A 96 -7.61 10.29 10.12
CA ALA A 96 -7.46 10.29 11.57
C ALA A 96 -6.62 11.45 12.13
N ILE A 97 -5.72 12.02 11.31
CA ILE A 97 -4.86 13.16 11.67
C ILE A 97 -5.11 14.38 10.77
N ASP A 98 -6.25 14.44 10.08
CA ASP A 98 -6.66 15.54 9.20
C ASP A 98 -5.57 15.97 8.19
N ALA A 99 -5.03 14.99 7.47
CA ALA A 99 -4.03 15.17 6.42
C ALA A 99 -4.62 14.89 5.03
N ASP A 100 -4.08 15.55 4.00
CA ASP A 100 -4.32 15.18 2.59
C ASP A 100 -3.30 14.13 2.13
N VAL A 101 -3.57 13.43 1.03
CA VAL A 101 -2.67 12.45 0.41
C VAL A 101 -2.45 12.81 -1.06
N ALA A 102 -1.20 12.75 -1.51
CA ALA A 102 -0.80 12.89 -2.90
C ALA A 102 -0.08 11.62 -3.37
N TRP A 103 -0.60 10.95 -4.38
CA TRP A 103 -0.02 9.72 -4.91
C TRP A 103 0.80 9.98 -6.17
N LEU A 104 2.05 9.53 -6.19
CA LEU A 104 2.84 9.54 -7.43
C LEU A 104 2.61 8.27 -8.26
N GLY A 105 2.19 7.17 -7.64
CA GLY A 105 1.93 5.88 -8.28
C GLY A 105 0.43 5.64 -8.47
N HIS A 106 0.06 5.14 -9.65
CA HIS A 106 -1.34 4.95 -10.03
C HIS A 106 -1.73 3.48 -10.22
N GLY A 107 -1.06 2.58 -9.50
CA GLY A 107 -1.37 1.15 -9.42
C GLY A 107 -0.32 0.26 -10.11
N PRO A 108 -0.57 -1.06 -10.19
CA PRO A 108 0.43 -2.07 -10.53
C PRO A 108 0.91 -2.01 -12.00
N ASP A 109 0.15 -1.35 -12.89
CA ASP A 109 0.52 -1.20 -14.30
C ASP A 109 1.36 0.06 -14.55
N ASP A 110 1.52 0.93 -13.54
CA ASP A 110 2.40 2.08 -13.58
C ASP A 110 3.82 1.66 -13.19
N PRO A 111 4.89 2.06 -13.91
CA PRO A 111 6.25 1.82 -13.47
C PRO A 111 6.55 2.32 -12.06
N VAL A 112 5.89 3.40 -11.60
CA VAL A 112 5.98 3.89 -10.22
C VAL A 112 5.08 3.05 -9.30
N HIS A 113 5.45 1.79 -9.09
CA HIS A 113 4.81 0.86 -8.17
C HIS A 113 5.85 0.20 -7.27
N ASP A 114 5.41 -0.39 -6.16
CA ASP A 114 6.29 -1.15 -5.28
C ASP A 114 6.61 -2.51 -5.92
N PHE A 115 7.83 -2.61 -6.46
CA PHE A 115 8.33 -3.85 -7.07
C PHE A 115 9.08 -4.76 -6.08
N GLY A 116 9.02 -4.47 -4.78
CA GLY A 116 9.77 -5.18 -3.74
C GLY A 116 11.03 -4.45 -3.27
N PHE A 117 11.86 -5.15 -2.52
CA PHE A 117 13.00 -4.52 -1.87
C PHE A 117 14.08 -4.14 -2.88
N SER A 118 14.60 -2.93 -2.74
CA SER A 118 15.77 -2.40 -3.46
C SER A 118 16.76 -1.86 -2.44
N LYS A 119 18.06 -1.91 -2.74
CA LYS A 119 19.11 -1.28 -1.93
C LYS A 119 19.51 0.10 -2.43
N SER A 120 19.08 0.49 -3.63
CA SER A 120 19.67 1.58 -4.41
C SER A 120 18.59 2.57 -4.88
N GLY A 121 18.75 3.83 -4.49
CA GLY A 121 17.92 4.94 -4.99
C GLY A 121 18.01 5.10 -6.52
N PRO A 122 19.22 5.16 -7.11
CA PRO A 122 19.39 5.28 -8.55
C PRO A 122 18.77 4.13 -9.35
N ASP A 123 18.93 2.88 -8.91
CA ASP A 123 18.33 1.73 -9.61
C ASP A 123 16.80 1.74 -9.50
N THR A 124 16.28 2.22 -8.37
CA THR A 124 14.84 2.41 -8.19
C THR A 124 14.31 3.48 -9.14
N LEU A 125 14.95 4.65 -9.21
CA LEU A 125 14.55 5.71 -10.15
C LEU A 125 14.68 5.26 -11.61
N ALA A 126 15.67 4.42 -11.94
CA ALA A 126 15.78 3.84 -13.27
C ALA A 126 14.57 2.93 -13.61
N ARG A 127 14.10 2.13 -12.64
CA ARG A 127 12.91 1.26 -12.79
C ARG A 127 11.60 2.03 -12.84
N TRP A 128 11.41 2.98 -11.93
CA TRP A 128 10.21 3.83 -11.88
C TRP A 128 10.11 4.82 -13.04
N GLY A 129 11.23 5.11 -13.69
CA GLY A 129 11.35 6.16 -14.69
C GLY A 129 11.60 7.51 -14.01
N ARG A 130 12.88 7.85 -13.85
CA ARG A 130 13.36 9.01 -13.10
C ARG A 130 12.60 10.30 -13.41
N ASP A 131 12.51 10.67 -14.68
CA ASP A 131 11.90 11.95 -15.08
C ASP A 131 10.40 11.97 -14.81
N ARG A 132 9.71 10.83 -14.94
CA ARG A 132 8.30 10.68 -14.57
C ARG A 132 8.10 10.83 -13.06
N THR A 133 8.92 10.18 -12.24
CA THR A 133 8.82 10.30 -10.78
C THR A 133 9.04 11.75 -10.33
N ILE A 134 10.05 12.43 -10.89
CA ILE A 134 10.35 13.82 -10.59
C ILE A 134 9.22 14.75 -11.06
N GLU A 135 8.70 14.56 -12.27
CA GLU A 135 7.56 15.35 -12.79
C GLU A 135 6.34 15.28 -11.87
N ARG A 136 5.98 14.08 -11.41
CA ARG A 136 4.82 13.90 -10.52
C ARG A 136 5.04 14.54 -9.15
N LEU A 137 6.27 14.52 -8.63
CA LEU A 137 6.57 15.21 -7.38
C LEU A 137 6.55 16.73 -7.56
N VAL A 138 7.04 17.25 -8.69
CA VAL A 138 6.92 18.67 -9.07
C VAL A 138 5.45 19.09 -9.15
N ARG A 139 4.62 18.26 -9.79
CA ARG A 139 3.17 18.45 -9.87
C ARG A 139 2.54 18.51 -8.49
N ALA A 140 2.89 17.60 -7.58
CA ALA A 140 2.42 17.63 -6.20
C ALA A 140 2.85 18.92 -5.47
N TYR A 141 4.09 19.39 -5.65
CA TYR A 141 4.54 20.66 -5.06
C TYR A 141 3.78 21.87 -5.62
N ARG A 142 3.48 21.91 -6.92
CA ARG A 142 2.71 23.00 -7.55
C ARG A 142 1.23 22.98 -7.19
N GLN A 143 0.65 21.78 -7.01
CA GLN A 143 -0.75 21.56 -6.63
C GLN A 143 -0.99 21.91 -5.15
N PHE A 144 -0.18 21.35 -4.24
CA PHE A 144 -0.39 21.48 -2.81
C PHE A 144 0.33 22.68 -2.17
N ARG A 145 1.33 23.24 -2.87
CA ARG A 145 2.10 24.44 -2.46
C ARG A 145 2.63 24.37 -1.01
N PRO A 146 3.38 23.32 -0.64
CA PRO A 146 3.93 23.21 0.70
C PRO A 146 4.98 24.29 0.99
N ASP A 147 4.92 24.88 2.18
CA ASP A 147 5.97 25.74 2.72
C ASP A 147 7.19 24.93 3.14
N ILE A 148 6.91 23.79 3.76
CA ILE A 148 7.89 22.90 4.36
C ILE A 148 7.76 21.51 3.71
N VAL A 149 8.87 20.96 3.24
CA VAL A 149 8.97 19.57 2.79
C VAL A 149 9.88 18.79 3.73
N ILE A 150 9.43 17.61 4.17
CA ILE A 150 10.17 16.71 5.06
C ILE A 150 10.09 15.27 4.51
N PRO A 151 11.13 14.72 3.86
CA PRO A 151 11.19 13.30 3.58
C PRO A 151 11.21 12.49 4.87
N THR A 152 10.57 11.32 4.86
CA THR A 152 10.58 10.41 6.01
C THR A 152 11.97 9.83 6.26
N PHE A 153 12.73 9.60 5.20
CA PHE A 153 13.98 8.84 5.22
C PHE A 153 15.13 9.62 4.59
N LEU A 154 16.35 9.16 4.85
CA LEU A 154 17.57 9.75 4.31
C LEU A 154 17.97 9.06 3.00
N ASP A 155 18.67 9.76 2.12
CA ASP A 155 19.43 9.08 1.06
C ASP A 155 20.81 8.66 1.58
N VAL A 156 20.83 7.59 2.38
CA VAL A 156 22.09 6.99 2.87
C VAL A 156 22.14 5.49 2.52
N PRO A 157 23.33 4.94 2.22
CA PRO A 157 23.50 3.50 2.12
C PRO A 157 23.05 2.79 3.40
N GLY A 158 22.53 1.57 3.26
CA GLY A 158 21.93 0.81 4.36
C GLY A 158 20.43 1.00 4.55
N GLN A 159 19.80 1.89 3.79
CA GLN A 159 18.34 2.06 3.72
C GLN A 159 17.73 1.45 2.45
N HIS A 160 16.40 1.27 2.46
CA HIS A 160 15.66 0.81 1.30
C HIS A 160 15.78 1.80 0.12
N GLY A 161 16.12 1.30 -1.06
CA GLY A 161 16.24 2.06 -2.31
C GLY A 161 15.00 2.88 -2.68
N HIS A 162 13.78 2.44 -2.33
CA HIS A 162 12.56 3.23 -2.56
C HIS A 162 12.54 4.50 -1.71
N HIS A 163 12.90 4.38 -0.43
CA HIS A 163 13.02 5.52 0.49
C HIS A 163 14.07 6.51 0.01
N ARG A 164 15.25 5.99 -0.36
CA ARG A 164 16.36 6.78 -0.90
C ARG A 164 15.98 7.50 -2.20
N ALA A 165 15.28 6.82 -3.11
CA ALA A 165 14.81 7.38 -4.37
C ALA A 165 13.86 8.57 -4.15
N MET A 166 12.99 8.49 -3.14
CA MET A 166 12.11 9.60 -2.79
C MET A 166 12.87 10.84 -2.32
N THR A 167 13.87 10.67 -1.45
CA THR A 167 14.70 11.78 -0.98
C THR A 167 15.52 12.39 -2.13
N GLN A 168 16.11 11.56 -3.00
CA GLN A 168 16.79 12.04 -4.22
C GLN A 168 15.85 12.80 -5.16
N ALA A 169 14.64 12.28 -5.39
CA ALA A 169 13.65 12.93 -6.26
C ALA A 169 13.18 14.27 -5.67
N ALA A 170 12.98 14.35 -4.35
CA ALA A 170 12.59 15.56 -3.66
C ALA A 170 13.60 16.69 -3.88
N GLU A 171 14.90 16.42 -3.70
CA GLU A 171 15.97 17.42 -3.89
C GLU A 171 15.95 18.05 -5.29
N ILE A 172 15.70 17.22 -6.32
CA ILE A 172 15.62 17.70 -7.71
C ILE A 172 14.29 18.43 -7.97
N ALA A 173 13.19 17.89 -7.46
CA ALA A 173 11.85 18.44 -7.66
C ALA A 173 11.67 19.83 -7.03
N LEU A 174 12.37 20.12 -5.93
CA LEU A 174 12.34 21.45 -5.28
C LEU A 174 12.73 22.57 -6.25
N ALA A 175 13.82 22.38 -7.01
CA ALA A 175 14.28 23.37 -7.97
C ALA A 175 13.33 23.49 -9.18
N LEU A 176 12.89 22.35 -9.73
CA LEU A 176 12.02 22.30 -10.91
C LEU A 176 10.60 22.82 -10.63
N ALA A 177 10.08 22.63 -9.42
CA ALA A 177 8.79 23.17 -9.04
C ALA A 177 8.75 24.70 -9.10
N ALA A 178 9.87 25.36 -8.79
CA ALA A 178 10.01 26.82 -8.84
C ALA A 178 10.31 27.37 -10.24
N ASP A 179 10.75 26.53 -11.17
CA ASP A 179 11.10 26.92 -12.54
C ASP A 179 9.87 26.96 -13.44
N ALA A 180 9.52 28.13 -13.97
CA ALA A 180 8.38 28.31 -14.88
C ALA A 180 8.56 27.65 -16.25
N THR A 181 9.78 27.28 -16.63
CA THR A 181 10.09 26.62 -17.91
C THR A 181 10.06 25.10 -17.81
N ALA A 182 10.11 24.54 -16.60
CA ALA A 182 9.99 23.11 -16.36
C ALA A 182 8.53 22.65 -16.46
N TYR A 183 8.28 21.60 -17.25
CA TYR A 183 6.95 21.01 -17.49
C TYR A 183 5.89 22.06 -17.90
N PRO A 184 6.04 22.70 -19.08
CA PRO A 184 5.14 23.77 -19.53
C PRO A 184 3.67 23.33 -19.64
N GLU A 185 3.40 22.05 -19.81
CA GLU A 185 2.06 21.45 -19.80
C GLU A 185 1.31 21.69 -18.48
N HIS A 186 2.02 21.83 -17.35
CA HIS A 186 1.42 22.13 -16.04
C HIS A 186 0.66 23.47 -16.05
N ALA A 187 1.11 24.44 -16.85
CA ALA A 187 0.45 25.74 -16.95
C ALA A 187 -0.95 25.61 -17.58
N ALA A 188 -1.14 24.70 -18.54
CA ALA A 188 -2.44 24.43 -19.15
C ALA A 188 -3.45 23.82 -18.15
N GLU A 189 -2.93 23.19 -17.09
CA GLU A 189 -3.71 22.64 -15.98
C GLU A 189 -3.91 23.65 -14.85
N GLY A 190 -3.42 24.88 -15.00
CA GLY A 190 -3.52 25.93 -13.98
C GLY A 190 -2.52 25.80 -12.82
N LEU A 191 -1.55 24.88 -12.92
CA LEU A 191 -0.50 24.72 -11.92
C LEU A 191 0.58 25.78 -12.13
N LYS A 192 0.74 26.66 -11.14
CA LYS A 192 1.75 27.72 -11.14
C LYS A 192 3.06 27.22 -10.51
N PRO A 193 4.23 27.77 -10.90
CA PRO A 193 5.49 27.49 -10.23
C PRO A 193 5.40 27.79 -8.73
N TRP A 194 6.06 26.96 -7.93
CA TRP A 194 6.04 27.06 -6.48
C TRP A 194 7.43 26.79 -5.91
N ARG A 195 7.88 27.68 -5.02
CA ARG A 195 9.14 27.55 -4.31
C ARG A 195 8.86 27.15 -2.87
N VAL A 196 9.25 25.93 -2.52
CA VAL A 196 9.24 25.47 -1.13
C VAL A 196 10.21 26.34 -0.33
N ALA A 197 9.76 26.83 0.83
CA ALA A 197 10.55 27.74 1.65
C ALA A 197 11.59 27.00 2.50
N LYS A 198 11.25 25.81 3.01
CA LYS A 198 12.13 25.00 3.84
C LYS A 198 12.12 23.53 3.46
N TYR A 199 13.31 22.94 3.41
CA TYR A 199 13.51 21.51 3.19
C TYR A 199 14.28 20.94 4.38
N TYR A 200 13.64 20.03 5.12
CA TYR A 200 14.28 19.34 6.24
C TYR A 200 14.52 17.88 5.93
N LEU A 201 15.60 17.35 6.49
CA LEU A 201 15.85 15.93 6.60
C LEU A 201 15.64 15.48 8.07
N PRO A 202 15.26 14.22 8.30
CA PRO A 202 15.24 13.66 9.65
C PRO A 202 16.66 13.68 10.25
N ALA A 203 16.80 14.11 11.50
CA ALA A 203 18.07 14.07 12.23
C ALA A 203 18.19 12.82 13.13
N TRP A 204 17.45 11.76 12.80
CA TRP A 204 17.46 10.47 13.46
C TRP A 204 17.71 9.35 12.45
N THR A 205 18.07 8.17 12.94
CA THR A 205 18.41 7.02 12.11
C THR A 205 17.16 6.27 11.62
N GLY A 206 17.21 5.76 10.39
CA GLY A 206 16.21 4.82 9.84
C GLY A 206 16.49 3.35 10.20
N GLY A 207 17.62 3.07 10.88
CA GLY A 207 18.20 1.74 11.11
C GLY A 207 17.74 0.97 12.35
N GLU A 208 17.03 1.61 13.29
CA GLU A 208 16.83 1.05 14.65
C GLU A 208 15.96 -0.22 14.72
N ASN A 209 15.27 -0.58 13.63
CA ASN A 209 14.34 -1.70 13.58
C ASN A 209 15.00 -3.07 13.22
N GLY A 210 16.31 -3.11 13.01
CA GLY A 210 17.05 -4.33 12.63
C GLY A 210 16.86 -4.79 11.18
N TYR A 211 16.11 -4.04 10.37
CA TYR A 211 15.96 -4.30 8.94
C TYR A 211 16.99 -3.52 8.09
N TYR A 212 17.38 -2.34 8.58
CA TYR A 212 18.29 -1.38 7.95
C TYR A 212 19.51 -1.11 8.84
N ASP A 213 20.57 -0.55 8.27
CA ASP A 213 21.76 -0.13 8.99
C ASP A 213 22.36 1.12 8.33
N ASP A 214 21.94 2.31 8.76
CA ASP A 214 22.45 3.57 8.23
C ASP A 214 23.99 3.56 8.26
N GLU A 215 24.63 3.44 7.09
CA GLU A 215 26.10 3.40 6.99
C GLU A 215 26.71 4.77 7.32
N VAL A 216 25.89 5.81 7.20
CA VAL A 216 26.25 7.20 7.47
C VAL A 216 25.34 7.70 8.59
N PRO A 217 25.88 8.32 9.66
CA PRO A 217 25.06 8.88 10.72
C PRO A 217 24.11 9.95 10.17
N PRO A 218 22.94 10.15 10.80
CA PRO A 218 22.03 11.21 10.39
C PRO A 218 22.71 12.59 10.53
N PRO A 219 22.29 13.58 9.72
CA PRO A 219 22.82 14.93 9.83
C PRO A 219 22.51 15.54 11.21
N PRO A 220 23.31 16.51 11.70
CA PRO A 220 23.07 17.11 13.00
C PRO A 220 21.73 17.86 13.02
N ALA A 221 21.01 17.76 14.13
CA ALA A 221 19.79 18.53 14.35
C ALA A 221 20.09 20.03 14.30
N THR A 222 19.30 20.77 13.53
CA THR A 222 19.35 22.24 13.45
C THR A 222 18.03 22.88 13.89
N SER A 223 16.94 22.10 13.89
CA SER A 223 15.62 22.48 14.40
C SER A 223 14.94 21.26 15.03
N ASN A 224 13.75 21.47 15.59
CA ASN A 224 13.03 20.45 16.31
C ASN A 224 11.52 20.76 16.31
N VAL A 225 10.70 19.71 16.20
CA VAL A 225 9.25 19.78 16.44
C VAL A 225 8.99 19.28 17.86
N ARG A 226 8.26 20.06 18.66
CA ARG A 226 7.89 19.70 20.04
C ARG A 226 6.40 19.56 20.22
N ALA A 227 5.97 18.44 20.78
CA ALA A 227 4.63 18.28 21.31
C ALA A 227 4.55 18.96 22.69
N LEU A 228 3.79 20.05 22.75
CA LEU A 228 3.44 20.81 23.94
C LEU A 228 2.04 20.35 24.40
N GLY A 229 2.02 19.53 25.45
CA GLY A 229 0.76 19.09 26.06
C GLY A 229 0.02 18.02 25.26
N SER A 230 -1.26 18.23 25.01
CA SER A 230 -2.19 17.25 24.44
C SER A 230 -3.30 17.96 23.66
N ASP A 231 -3.98 17.23 22.79
CA ASP A 231 -5.12 17.74 22.04
C ASP A 231 -6.23 18.21 22.98
N ALA A 232 -6.66 19.46 22.84
CA ALA A 232 -7.60 20.09 23.76
C ALA A 232 -9.00 19.47 23.75
N ALA A 233 -9.40 18.80 22.64
CA ALA A 233 -10.73 18.22 22.50
C ALA A 233 -10.82 16.82 23.11
N THR A 234 -9.79 16.01 22.87
CA THR A 234 -9.76 14.58 23.24
C THR A 234 -8.96 14.30 24.50
N GLY A 235 -8.06 15.21 24.89
CA GLY A 235 -7.09 15.00 25.97
C GLY A 235 -5.94 14.04 25.62
N LEU A 236 -5.86 13.57 24.37
CA LEU A 236 -4.82 12.66 23.92
C LEU A 236 -3.51 13.41 23.64
N ALA A 237 -2.37 12.82 24.02
CA ALA A 237 -1.08 13.28 23.51
C ALA A 237 -1.05 13.19 21.97
N TYR A 238 -0.41 14.13 21.28
CA TYR A 238 -0.37 14.13 19.82
C TYR A 238 0.27 12.87 19.23
N ALA A 239 1.33 12.35 19.87
CA ALA A 239 1.90 11.05 19.48
C ALA A 239 0.89 9.90 19.60
N ARG A 240 -0.04 9.96 20.56
CA ARG A 240 -1.12 8.97 20.66
C ARG A 240 -2.09 9.06 19.49
N MET A 241 -2.40 10.27 19.01
CA MET A 241 -3.20 10.46 17.79
C MET A 241 -2.45 9.95 16.56
N GLY A 242 -1.13 10.17 16.51
CA GLY A 242 -0.25 9.58 15.50
C GLY A 242 -0.34 8.06 15.46
N GLU A 243 -0.22 7.38 16.61
CA GLU A 243 -0.34 5.92 16.68
C GLU A 243 -1.76 5.41 16.37
N ILE A 244 -2.81 6.19 16.63
CA ILE A 244 -4.19 5.86 16.18
C ILE A 244 -4.28 5.92 14.65
N SER A 245 -3.68 6.94 14.02
CA SER A 245 -3.58 7.03 12.57
C SER A 245 -2.77 5.85 11.99
N ARG A 246 -1.62 5.57 12.59
CA ARG A 246 -0.73 4.48 12.20
C ARG A 246 -1.39 3.09 12.29
N ALA A 247 -2.31 2.90 13.23
CA ALA A 247 -3.06 1.66 13.41
C ALA A 247 -3.98 1.30 12.22
N TYR A 248 -4.29 2.25 11.32
CA TYR A 248 -5.02 1.93 10.10
C TYR A 248 -4.18 1.15 9.08
N HIS A 249 -2.85 1.18 9.17
CA HIS A 249 -1.95 0.32 8.38
C HIS A 249 -1.88 -1.09 8.99
N ALA A 250 -3.06 -1.70 9.20
CA ALA A 250 -3.21 -2.97 9.88
C ALA A 250 -2.60 -4.12 9.08
N SER A 251 -2.58 -4.05 7.74
CA SER A 251 -1.89 -5.00 6.86
C SER A 251 -0.39 -5.13 7.15
N GLN A 252 0.21 -4.08 7.74
CA GLN A 252 1.62 -4.00 8.14
C GLN A 252 1.81 -4.22 9.65
N ASN A 253 0.73 -4.47 10.40
CA ASN A 253 0.75 -4.57 11.86
C ASN A 253 1.36 -3.31 12.52
N MET A 254 1.02 -2.13 11.99
CA MET A 254 1.44 -0.86 12.55
C MET A 254 0.45 -0.35 13.60
N GLY A 255 0.87 0.67 14.35
CA GLY A 255 0.13 1.19 15.50
C GLY A 255 0.46 0.41 16.78
N HIS A 256 1.12 1.08 17.71
CA HIS A 256 1.63 0.50 18.94
C HIS A 256 1.24 1.35 20.15
N TRP A 257 1.03 0.67 21.28
CA TRP A 257 0.84 1.36 22.54
C TRP A 257 2.20 1.80 23.10
N ILE A 258 2.61 3.05 22.81
CA ILE A 258 3.89 3.61 23.28
C ILE A 258 3.67 4.45 24.55
N HIS A 259 4.38 4.11 25.63
CA HIS A 259 4.35 4.86 26.89
C HIS A 259 5.75 4.97 27.52
N PRO A 260 6.24 6.18 27.87
CA PRO A 260 5.59 7.48 27.65
C PRO A 260 5.51 7.84 26.14
N PRO A 261 4.60 8.74 25.73
CA PRO A 261 4.52 9.19 24.35
C PRO A 261 5.78 9.94 23.92
N VAL A 262 6.14 9.86 22.63
CA VAL A 262 7.20 10.69 22.02
C VAL A 262 6.72 12.14 21.98
N THR A 263 7.62 13.08 22.27
CA THR A 263 7.28 14.52 22.36
C THR A 263 8.21 15.45 21.60
N SER A 264 9.24 14.90 20.93
CA SER A 264 10.30 15.68 20.31
C SER A 264 10.83 14.96 19.08
N TRP A 265 10.92 15.66 17.94
CA TRP A 265 11.45 15.14 16.68
C TRP A 265 12.49 16.12 16.11
N ASP A 266 13.75 15.68 16.09
CA ASP A 266 14.87 16.51 15.65
C ASP A 266 15.01 16.54 14.13
N LEU A 267 15.16 17.72 13.55
CA LEU A 267 15.20 17.93 12.10
C LEU A 267 16.46 18.69 11.69
N HIS A 268 16.94 18.42 10.49
CA HIS A 268 18.06 19.10 9.85
C HIS A 268 17.59 19.97 8.69
N LEU A 269 17.76 21.29 8.78
CA LEU A 269 17.44 22.25 7.73
C LEU A 269 18.55 22.26 6.68
N VAL A 270 18.25 21.77 5.48
CA VAL A 270 19.23 21.70 4.40
C VAL A 270 19.56 23.11 3.89
N GLY A 271 20.85 23.45 3.90
CA GLY A 271 21.35 24.75 3.43
C GLY A 271 21.06 25.93 4.36
N GLY A 272 20.52 25.69 5.56
CA GLY A 272 20.21 26.72 6.55
C GLY A 272 21.07 26.67 7.81
N SER A 273 20.79 27.58 8.75
CA SER A 273 21.37 27.61 10.10
C SER A 273 20.42 27.02 11.13
N SER A 274 20.90 26.82 12.36
CA SER A 274 20.02 26.40 13.46
C SER A 274 18.94 27.43 13.76
N GLU A 275 17.74 26.94 14.04
CA GLU A 275 16.55 27.72 14.35
C GLU A 275 15.72 27.02 15.44
N ALA A 276 15.07 27.81 16.29
CA ALA A 276 14.35 27.27 17.45
C ALA A 276 13.10 26.47 17.05
N GLU A 277 12.43 26.86 15.98
CA GLU A 277 11.19 26.26 15.51
C GLU A 277 11.16 26.20 13.98
N VAL A 278 10.46 25.19 13.45
CA VAL A 278 10.31 25.00 12.00
C VAL A 278 9.56 26.13 11.29
N THR A 279 8.80 26.94 12.05
CA THR A 279 8.04 28.10 11.59
C THR A 279 8.86 29.37 11.41
N ALA A 280 10.12 29.41 11.88
CA ALA A 280 10.92 30.64 11.88
C ALA A 280 11.03 31.25 10.48
N GLY A 281 10.68 32.53 10.34
CA GLY A 281 10.73 33.24 9.05
C GLY A 281 9.62 32.87 8.04
N LEU A 282 8.61 32.11 8.45
CA LEU A 282 7.41 31.81 7.64
C LEU A 282 6.20 32.59 8.16
N PRO A 283 5.19 32.89 7.32
CA PRO A 283 3.98 33.56 7.76
C PRO A 283 3.14 32.62 8.64
N THR A 284 3.03 32.92 9.92
CA THR A 284 2.30 32.09 10.89
C THR A 284 0.85 32.52 11.05
N LYS A 285 0.50 33.72 10.57
CA LYS A 285 -0.83 34.33 10.62
C LYS A 285 -1.22 34.92 9.27
N LEU A 286 -2.50 35.27 9.08
CA LEU A 286 -2.94 35.92 7.85
C LEU A 286 -2.37 37.34 7.72
N ALA A 287 -2.22 38.07 8.83
CA ALA A 287 -1.59 39.39 8.86
C ALA A 287 -0.15 39.40 8.33
N ASP A 288 0.54 38.25 8.33
CA ASP A 288 1.90 38.12 7.82
C ASP A 288 1.94 38.02 6.27
N LEU A 289 0.80 37.82 5.61
CA LEU A 289 0.71 37.61 4.15
C LEU A 289 0.74 38.90 3.33
N GLY A 290 0.56 40.06 3.97
CA GLY A 290 0.57 41.36 3.32
C GLY A 290 0.12 42.47 4.26
N ASP A 291 0.45 43.72 3.92
CA ASP A 291 0.08 44.90 4.71
C ASP A 291 -1.37 45.32 4.42
N HIS A 292 -2.33 44.58 4.97
CA HIS A 292 -3.75 44.87 4.83
C HIS A 292 -4.51 44.62 6.15
N PRO A 293 -5.25 45.61 6.69
CA PRO A 293 -5.87 45.52 8.02
C PRO A 293 -6.89 44.36 8.13
N ALA A 294 -7.62 44.07 7.06
CA ALA A 294 -8.60 42.97 7.05
C ALA A 294 -7.98 41.57 7.26
N LEU A 295 -6.67 41.39 7.03
CA LEU A 295 -5.99 40.13 7.35
C LEU A 295 -5.83 39.97 8.86
N ALA A 296 -5.46 41.04 9.57
CA ALA A 296 -5.38 41.05 11.03
C ALA A 296 -6.77 40.97 11.69
N GLU A 297 -7.80 41.57 11.07
CA GLU A 297 -9.19 41.40 11.49
C GLU A 297 -9.61 39.92 11.40
N ALA A 298 -9.26 39.22 10.32
CA ALA A 298 -9.55 37.80 10.18
C ALA A 298 -8.85 36.95 11.26
N ASP A 299 -7.58 37.21 11.55
CA ASP A 299 -6.85 36.53 12.64
C ASP A 299 -7.49 36.77 14.01
N ALA A 300 -7.95 38.00 14.28
CA ALA A 300 -8.66 38.33 15.51
C ALA A 300 -9.99 37.56 15.60
N SER A 301 -10.76 37.51 14.51
CA SER A 301 -12.00 36.72 14.45
C SER A 301 -11.76 35.21 14.62
N PHE A 302 -10.63 34.67 14.16
CA PHE A 302 -10.27 33.28 14.45
C PHE A 302 -10.01 33.03 15.94
N ALA A 303 -9.30 33.94 16.61
CA ALA A 303 -9.08 33.85 18.04
C ALA A 303 -10.39 33.97 18.84
N GLU A 304 -11.28 34.86 18.43
CA GLU A 304 -12.62 35.02 19.01
C GLU A 304 -13.49 33.80 18.81
N ALA A 305 -13.51 33.22 17.60
CA ALA A 305 -14.23 31.97 17.31
C ALA A 305 -13.73 30.83 18.19
N LEU A 306 -12.41 30.71 18.37
CA LEU A 306 -11.83 29.71 19.26
C LEU A 306 -12.21 29.94 20.73
N ALA A 307 -12.21 31.20 21.19
CA ALA A 307 -12.63 31.55 22.55
C ALA A 307 -14.13 31.37 22.79
N ALA A 308 -14.95 31.53 21.74
CA ALA A 308 -16.40 31.35 21.79
C ALA A 308 -16.82 29.87 21.87
N PHE A 309 -15.96 28.93 21.49
CA PHE A 309 -16.24 27.50 21.62
C PHE A 309 -16.60 27.13 23.08
N PRO A 310 -17.70 26.37 23.33
CA PRO A 310 -18.51 25.65 22.35
C PRO A 310 -19.81 26.35 21.91
N ASN A 311 -19.97 27.66 22.09
CA ASN A 311 -21.17 28.41 21.69
C ASN A 311 -21.28 28.54 20.16
N ALA A 312 -22.08 27.66 19.54
CA ALA A 312 -22.26 27.58 18.09
C ALA A 312 -22.64 28.92 17.43
N ALA A 313 -23.59 29.67 17.99
CA ALA A 313 -24.05 30.92 17.38
C ALA A 313 -22.94 31.97 17.35
N ALA A 314 -22.21 32.13 18.46
CA ALA A 314 -21.09 33.06 18.55
C ALA A 314 -19.92 32.64 17.64
N VAL A 315 -19.65 31.33 17.53
CA VAL A 315 -18.66 30.78 16.59
C VAL A 315 -19.06 31.10 15.14
N ILE A 316 -20.32 30.88 14.75
CA ILE A 316 -20.79 31.16 13.39
C ILE A 316 -20.65 32.65 13.06
N GLU A 317 -21.10 33.54 13.96
CA GLU A 317 -21.03 35.00 13.78
C GLU A 317 -19.58 35.49 13.57
N THR A 318 -18.67 35.03 14.42
CA THR A 318 -17.24 35.39 14.34
C THR A 318 -16.58 34.84 13.08
N LEU A 319 -16.89 33.60 12.67
CA LEU A 319 -16.38 33.02 11.43
C LEU A 319 -16.91 33.71 10.18
N LEU A 320 -18.16 34.15 10.16
CA LEU A 320 -18.71 34.96 9.07
C LEU A 320 -17.99 36.30 8.94
N SER A 321 -17.61 36.90 10.07
CA SER A 321 -16.81 38.12 10.11
C SER A 321 -15.40 37.89 9.53
N ALA A 322 -14.74 36.79 9.91
CA ALA A 322 -13.44 36.40 9.35
C ALA A 322 -13.51 36.18 7.83
N ARG A 323 -14.55 35.48 7.36
CA ARG A 323 -14.80 35.22 5.94
C ARG A 323 -15.00 36.50 5.15
N ALA A 324 -15.77 37.45 5.68
CA ALA A 324 -15.95 38.76 5.05
C ALA A 324 -14.64 39.57 5.01
N ALA A 325 -13.83 39.51 6.06
CA ALA A 325 -12.54 40.19 6.11
C ALA A 325 -11.53 39.63 5.10
N ILE A 326 -11.45 38.29 4.96
CA ILE A 326 -10.64 37.66 3.91
C ILE A 326 -11.12 38.05 2.52
N ALA A 327 -12.44 38.06 2.28
CA ALA A 327 -12.98 38.46 0.97
C ALA A 327 -12.64 39.91 0.62
N ARG A 328 -12.70 40.84 1.59
CA ARG A 328 -12.22 42.23 1.40
C ARG A 328 -10.74 42.27 1.05
N ALA A 329 -9.91 41.60 1.85
CA ALA A 329 -8.46 41.52 1.58
C ALA A 329 -8.19 40.96 0.17
N GLN A 330 -8.89 39.90 -0.25
CA GLN A 330 -8.72 39.32 -1.58
C GLN A 330 -9.08 40.29 -2.72
N ALA A 331 -10.06 41.19 -2.50
CA ALA A 331 -10.48 42.16 -3.50
C ALA A 331 -9.56 43.39 -3.59
N GLU A 332 -8.83 43.71 -2.51
CA GLU A 332 -8.06 44.94 -2.37
C GLU A 332 -6.53 44.73 -2.42
N LEU A 333 -6.05 43.50 -2.15
CA LEU A 333 -4.63 43.15 -2.25
C LEU A 333 -4.14 43.22 -3.71
N GLY A 334 -2.91 43.68 -3.90
CA GLY A 334 -2.27 43.72 -5.21
C GLY A 334 -1.99 42.33 -5.80
N ASP A 335 -1.92 42.26 -7.13
CA ASP A 335 -1.73 41.01 -7.89
C ASP A 335 -0.50 40.21 -7.44
N ASP A 336 0.60 40.87 -7.06
CA ASP A 336 1.82 40.20 -6.59
C ASP A 336 1.57 39.39 -5.31
N ILE A 337 0.85 39.96 -4.35
CA ILE A 337 0.48 39.30 -3.09
C ILE A 337 -0.53 38.19 -3.35
N LEU A 338 -1.53 38.43 -4.21
CA LEU A 338 -2.52 37.41 -4.56
C LEU A 338 -1.90 36.22 -5.32
N ASN A 339 -0.93 36.48 -6.19
CA ASN A 339 -0.19 35.42 -6.88
C ASN A 339 0.59 34.55 -5.90
N LEU A 340 1.20 35.14 -4.86
CA LEU A 340 1.97 34.42 -3.87
C LEU A 340 1.10 33.71 -2.82
N HIS A 341 0.09 34.40 -2.28
CA HIS A 341 -0.67 33.98 -1.09
C HIS A 341 -2.17 33.72 -1.32
N GLY A 342 -2.72 34.01 -2.49
CA GLY A 342 -4.16 33.86 -2.76
C GLY A 342 -4.68 32.43 -2.55
N HIS A 343 -3.84 31.41 -2.78
CA HIS A 343 -4.18 30.02 -2.49
C HIS A 343 -4.42 29.75 -1.00
N ARG A 344 -3.70 30.45 -0.10
CA ARG A 344 -3.88 30.35 1.36
C ARG A 344 -5.21 30.96 1.77
N LEU A 345 -5.53 32.14 1.24
CA LEU A 345 -6.79 32.82 1.50
C LEU A 345 -7.99 32.00 1.00
N ALA A 346 -7.90 31.44 -0.21
CA ALA A 346 -8.93 30.55 -0.76
C ALA A 346 -9.10 29.26 0.08
N ARG A 347 -8.00 28.66 0.54
CA ARG A 347 -8.06 27.50 1.45
C ARG A 347 -8.73 27.88 2.78
N LYS A 348 -8.39 29.03 3.36
CA LYS A 348 -8.99 29.51 4.61
C LYS A 348 -10.48 29.76 4.47
N GLN A 349 -10.95 30.29 3.33
CA GLN A 349 -12.39 30.38 3.06
C GLN A 349 -13.07 29.01 3.10
N SER A 350 -12.47 27.99 2.48
CA SER A 350 -13.02 26.62 2.48
C SER A 350 -13.02 26.00 3.89
N GLU A 351 -11.98 26.27 4.68
CA GLU A 351 -11.88 25.80 6.07
C GLU A 351 -12.87 26.51 7.00
N ILE A 352 -13.13 27.81 6.77
CA ILE A 352 -14.17 28.57 7.46
C ILE A 352 -15.54 27.99 7.13
N ASP A 353 -15.86 27.75 5.86
CA ASP A 353 -17.15 27.19 5.46
C ASP A 353 -17.38 25.80 6.09
N ALA A 354 -16.34 24.95 6.11
CA ALA A 354 -16.40 23.66 6.80
C ALA A 354 -16.58 23.81 8.33
N ALA A 355 -15.92 24.80 8.96
CA ALA A 355 -16.08 25.07 10.39
C ALA A 355 -17.46 25.65 10.74
N ILE A 356 -18.04 26.49 9.88
CA ILE A 356 -19.41 26.99 10.01
C ILE A 356 -20.40 25.84 9.88
N ALA A 357 -20.23 24.97 8.87
CA ALA A 357 -21.08 23.79 8.69
C ALA A 357 -21.02 22.86 9.92
N ALA A 358 -19.82 22.64 10.46
CA ALA A 358 -19.63 21.90 11.70
C ALA A 358 -20.32 22.59 12.89
N ALA A 359 -20.16 23.91 13.08
CA ALA A 359 -20.76 24.66 14.18
C ALA A 359 -22.30 24.71 14.09
N ALA A 360 -22.84 24.77 12.87
CA ALA A 360 -24.27 24.68 12.60
C ALA A 360 -24.82 23.27 12.79
N ASN A 361 -23.97 22.27 13.08
CA ASN A 361 -24.31 20.85 13.18
C ASN A 361 -25.06 20.33 11.94
N ILE A 362 -24.62 20.76 10.76
CA ILE A 362 -25.15 20.25 9.49
C ILE A 362 -24.59 18.85 9.27
N ARG A 363 -25.47 17.85 9.12
CA ARG A 363 -25.08 16.48 8.78
C ARG A 363 -25.62 16.15 7.40
N VAL A 364 -24.73 15.73 6.51
CA VAL A 364 -25.10 15.23 5.20
C VAL A 364 -24.41 13.89 5.01
N MET A 365 -25.20 12.87 4.65
CA MET A 365 -24.71 11.54 4.35
C MET A 365 -25.00 11.23 2.88
N ALA A 366 -24.00 10.69 2.18
CA ALA A 366 -24.05 10.35 0.78
C ALA A 366 -23.84 8.85 0.63
N SER A 367 -24.83 8.11 0.14
CA SER A 367 -24.74 6.66 -0.01
C SER A 367 -25.18 6.21 -1.40
N LEU A 368 -24.64 5.07 -1.84
CA LEU A 368 -24.86 4.55 -3.18
C LEU A 368 -25.77 3.32 -3.11
N SER A 369 -26.79 3.28 -3.96
CA SER A 369 -27.64 2.08 -4.12
C SER A 369 -26.82 0.89 -4.65
N SER A 370 -25.79 1.19 -5.44
CA SER A 370 -24.68 0.28 -5.74
C SER A 370 -23.39 1.09 -5.92
N ALA A 371 -22.32 0.71 -5.22
CA ALA A 371 -20.98 1.25 -5.46
C ALA A 371 -20.29 0.61 -6.68
N ASN A 372 -20.87 -0.47 -7.22
CA ASN A 372 -20.27 -1.34 -8.23
C ASN A 372 -21.21 -1.43 -9.43
N VAL A 373 -20.95 -0.63 -10.45
CA VAL A 373 -21.87 -0.48 -11.59
C VAL A 373 -21.11 -0.71 -12.89
N VAL A 374 -21.67 -1.56 -13.75
CA VAL A 374 -21.09 -1.88 -15.06
C VAL A 374 -21.26 -0.70 -16.03
N PRO A 375 -20.42 -0.59 -17.09
CA PRO A 375 -20.61 0.43 -18.12
C PRO A 375 -22.03 0.42 -18.70
N GLY A 376 -22.61 1.61 -18.87
CA GLY A 376 -24.01 1.79 -19.30
C GLY A 376 -25.06 1.53 -18.20
N GLY A 377 -24.65 1.08 -17.02
CA GLY A 377 -25.54 0.88 -15.88
C GLY A 377 -25.95 2.19 -15.20
N SER A 378 -27.06 2.15 -14.47
CA SER A 378 -27.56 3.26 -13.65
C SER A 378 -27.58 2.88 -12.17
N PHE A 379 -27.46 3.87 -11.31
CA PHE A 379 -27.58 3.74 -9.87
C PHE A 379 -28.05 5.06 -9.27
N ASP A 380 -28.54 5.01 -8.05
CA ASP A 380 -28.91 6.20 -7.30
C ASP A 380 -27.88 6.58 -6.25
N LEU A 381 -27.58 7.87 -6.20
CA LEU A 381 -26.97 8.57 -5.08
C LEU A 381 -28.08 9.01 -4.13
N MET A 382 -28.09 8.43 -2.93
CA MET A 382 -29.04 8.74 -1.87
C MET A 382 -28.37 9.72 -0.90
N VAL A 383 -29.04 10.84 -0.68
CA VAL A 383 -28.60 11.92 0.19
C VAL A 383 -29.56 11.98 1.37
N GLU A 384 -29.02 11.96 2.58
CA GLU A 384 -29.76 12.16 3.84
C GLU A 384 -29.21 13.41 4.51
N VAL A 385 -30.08 14.29 4.99
CA VAL A 385 -29.70 15.61 5.52
C VAL A 385 -30.35 15.85 6.87
N GLU A 386 -29.53 16.20 7.86
CA GLU A 386 -29.96 16.88 9.07
C GLU A 386 -29.49 18.35 8.97
N PRO A 387 -30.40 19.31 8.79
CA PRO A 387 -30.03 20.66 8.40
C PRO A 387 -29.38 21.48 9.52
N GLY A 388 -29.49 21.05 10.79
CA GLY A 388 -28.94 21.79 11.92
C GLY A 388 -29.50 23.22 11.98
N LEU A 389 -28.61 24.22 11.96
CA LEU A 389 -28.96 25.64 11.92
C LEU A 389 -29.08 26.23 10.49
N ALA A 390 -29.04 25.41 9.44
CA ALA A 390 -29.17 25.90 8.08
C ALA A 390 -30.64 26.21 7.71
N ASP A 391 -30.86 27.34 7.05
CA ASP A 391 -32.16 27.76 6.52
C ASP A 391 -32.55 26.97 5.26
N SER A 392 -31.55 26.61 4.45
CA SER A 392 -31.73 25.80 3.24
C SER A 392 -30.44 25.08 2.87
N ILE A 393 -30.58 23.92 2.23
CA ILE A 393 -29.46 23.10 1.73
C ILE A 393 -29.72 22.72 0.28
N SER A 394 -28.69 22.84 -0.53
CA SER A 394 -28.63 22.30 -1.89
C SER A 394 -27.41 21.42 -2.04
N VAL A 395 -27.53 20.36 -2.83
CA VAL A 395 -26.45 19.42 -3.09
C VAL A 395 -26.22 19.28 -4.59
N THR A 396 -24.97 19.18 -4.98
CA THR A 396 -24.55 19.00 -6.36
C THR A 396 -23.62 17.79 -6.43
N PRO A 397 -24.01 16.73 -7.16
CA PRO A 397 -23.12 15.60 -7.40
C PRO A 397 -21.87 16.04 -8.17
N ILE A 398 -20.71 15.69 -7.64
CA ILE A 398 -19.44 15.73 -8.35
C ILE A 398 -19.20 14.33 -8.89
N THR A 399 -18.97 14.24 -10.20
CA THR A 399 -18.86 12.98 -10.92
C THR A 399 -17.59 12.97 -11.76
N GLY A 400 -16.81 11.90 -11.67
CA GLY A 400 -15.62 11.68 -12.50
C GLY A 400 -15.96 11.34 -13.96
N GLU A 401 -14.92 11.26 -14.80
CA GLU A 401 -15.06 11.13 -16.27
C GLU A 401 -15.86 9.91 -16.75
N ALA A 402 -15.92 8.86 -15.93
CA ALA A 402 -16.66 7.63 -16.23
C ALA A 402 -18.19 7.78 -16.13
N LEU A 403 -18.68 8.87 -15.53
CA LEU A 403 -20.09 9.11 -15.28
C LEU A 403 -20.62 10.30 -16.08
N HIS A 404 -21.92 10.30 -16.33
CA HIS A 404 -22.60 11.48 -16.83
C HIS A 404 -22.78 12.52 -15.70
N SER A 405 -22.60 13.80 -16.02
CA SER A 405 -22.83 14.90 -15.08
C SER A 405 -24.29 14.95 -14.62
N ALA A 406 -24.51 15.32 -13.37
CA ALA A 406 -25.84 15.56 -12.80
C ALA A 406 -26.02 17.01 -12.34
N SER A 407 -27.27 17.48 -12.35
CA SER A 407 -27.61 18.84 -11.91
C SER A 407 -27.75 18.93 -10.39
N SER A 408 -27.63 20.15 -9.87
CA SER A 408 -27.88 20.46 -8.46
C SER A 408 -29.35 20.23 -8.07
N VAL A 409 -29.58 19.83 -6.82
CA VAL A 409 -30.91 19.57 -6.26
C VAL A 409 -31.01 20.21 -4.88
N THR A 410 -32.08 20.95 -4.62
CA THR A 410 -32.43 21.44 -3.28
C THR A 410 -32.97 20.30 -2.43
N VAL A 411 -32.51 20.20 -1.18
CA VAL A 411 -32.81 19.07 -0.30
C VAL A 411 -33.37 19.59 1.03
N GLU A 412 -34.53 19.07 1.43
CA GLU A 412 -35.09 19.35 2.76
C GLU A 412 -34.58 18.34 3.80
N THR A 413 -34.88 17.05 3.61
CA THR A 413 -34.45 15.96 4.52
C THR A 413 -33.70 14.84 3.80
N GLY A 414 -33.88 14.73 2.49
CA GLY A 414 -33.14 13.78 1.66
C GLY A 414 -33.48 13.89 0.19
N ALA A 415 -32.63 13.31 -0.66
CA ALA A 415 -32.82 13.28 -2.10
C ALA A 415 -32.30 11.96 -2.68
N ARG A 416 -32.90 11.54 -3.79
CA ARG A 416 -32.43 10.41 -4.59
C ARG A 416 -32.10 10.94 -5.98
N ILE A 417 -30.82 10.90 -6.34
CA ILE A 417 -30.31 11.44 -7.59
C ILE A 417 -29.86 10.27 -8.46
N ALA A 418 -30.54 10.08 -9.60
CA ALA A 418 -30.18 9.05 -10.55
C ALA A 418 -28.89 9.44 -11.30
N LEU A 419 -27.90 8.56 -11.25
CA LEU A 419 -26.63 8.67 -11.96
C LEU A 419 -26.48 7.50 -12.94
N SER A 420 -25.69 7.70 -13.98
CA SER A 420 -25.41 6.66 -14.97
C SER A 420 -23.95 6.64 -15.36
N VAL A 421 -23.44 5.43 -15.56
CA VAL A 421 -22.10 5.16 -16.05
C VAL A 421 -22.13 5.22 -17.56
N ARG A 422 -21.17 5.91 -18.17
CA ARG A 422 -21.08 5.94 -19.64
C ARG A 422 -20.89 4.52 -20.18
N SER A 423 -21.40 4.24 -21.38
CA SER A 423 -21.27 2.93 -22.02
C SER A 423 -19.83 2.60 -22.43
N ASP A 424 -19.01 3.62 -22.65
CA ASP A 424 -17.58 3.53 -23.00
C ASP A 424 -16.65 3.58 -21.77
N ALA A 425 -17.20 3.64 -20.55
CA ALA A 425 -16.41 3.71 -19.33
C ALA A 425 -15.54 2.46 -19.17
N LYS A 426 -14.27 2.67 -18.83
CA LYS A 426 -13.34 1.58 -18.51
C LYS A 426 -13.60 1.04 -17.11
N VAL A 427 -13.36 -0.26 -16.91
CA VAL A 427 -13.31 -0.87 -15.58
C VAL A 427 -12.19 -0.20 -14.78
N THR A 428 -12.44 0.12 -13.51
CA THR A 428 -11.49 0.88 -12.68
C THR A 428 -11.13 0.17 -11.37
N ASN A 429 -9.87 0.31 -10.97
CA ASN A 429 -9.40 0.05 -9.61
C ASN A 429 -9.26 1.38 -8.84
N ALA A 430 -9.34 1.33 -7.52
CA ALA A 430 -9.34 2.52 -6.66
C ALA A 430 -7.91 3.07 -6.43
N PHE A 431 -7.30 3.62 -7.49
CA PHE A 431 -5.99 4.27 -7.45
C PHE A 431 -6.09 5.77 -7.78
N ALA A 432 -6.90 6.51 -7.02
CA ALA A 432 -7.08 7.95 -7.20
C ALA A 432 -5.76 8.72 -6.99
N PRO A 433 -5.47 9.78 -7.77
CA PRO A 433 -4.20 10.51 -7.68
C PRO A 433 -4.02 11.26 -6.36
N ASP A 434 -5.10 11.57 -5.65
CA ASP A 434 -5.08 12.24 -4.36
C ASP A 434 -6.27 11.83 -3.48
N TRP A 435 -6.19 12.23 -2.21
CA TRP A 435 -7.28 12.19 -1.24
C TRP A 435 -7.21 13.45 -0.36
N LEU A 436 -8.34 14.11 -0.14
CA LEU A 436 -8.43 15.40 0.55
C LEU A 436 -9.23 15.29 1.85
N SER A 437 -8.71 15.84 2.94
CA SER A 437 -9.34 15.79 4.26
C SER A 437 -10.61 16.63 4.39
N LEU A 438 -10.83 17.57 3.47
CA LEU A 438 -12.06 18.36 3.33
C LEU A 438 -13.14 17.68 2.47
N GLY A 439 -12.90 16.45 2.00
CA GLY A 439 -13.81 15.70 1.15
C GLY A 439 -13.73 16.08 -0.32
N GLY A 440 -14.64 15.53 -1.11
CA GLY A 440 -14.66 15.67 -2.58
C GLY A 440 -13.92 14.52 -3.28
N ASN A 441 -13.78 13.38 -2.59
CA ASN A 441 -12.93 12.28 -3.02
C ASN A 441 -13.67 11.25 -3.85
N GLY A 442 -12.92 10.52 -4.67
CA GLY A 442 -13.44 9.42 -5.49
C GLY A 442 -14.21 9.89 -6.73
N ALA A 443 -14.72 8.91 -7.49
CA ALA A 443 -15.43 9.19 -8.75
C ALA A 443 -16.84 9.76 -8.54
N VAL A 444 -17.38 9.67 -7.33
CA VAL A 444 -18.67 10.26 -6.95
C VAL A 444 -18.51 10.87 -5.56
N SER A 445 -18.83 12.15 -5.44
CA SER A 445 -18.91 12.88 -4.17
C SER A 445 -19.98 13.98 -4.27
N LEU A 446 -20.20 14.73 -3.20
CA LEU A 446 -21.18 15.81 -3.15
C LEU A 446 -20.51 17.13 -2.78
N ALA A 447 -20.80 18.19 -3.54
CA ALA A 447 -20.71 19.56 -3.04
C ALA A 447 -22.02 19.94 -2.37
N VAL A 448 -21.95 20.46 -1.16
CA VAL A 448 -23.10 20.91 -0.35
C VAL A 448 -23.01 22.42 -0.19
N THR A 449 -24.06 23.14 -0.56
CA THR A 449 -24.22 24.57 -0.28
C THR A 449 -25.38 24.77 0.68
N ALA A 450 -25.07 25.26 1.88
CA ALA A 450 -26.02 25.55 2.94
C ALA A 450 -26.11 27.06 3.20
N HIS A 451 -27.30 27.57 3.51
CA HIS A 451 -27.48 28.95 3.96
C HIS A 451 -27.56 28.97 5.49
N VAL A 452 -26.61 29.63 6.14
CA VAL A 452 -26.51 29.72 7.60
C VAL A 452 -26.39 31.19 7.99
N ALA A 453 -27.30 31.69 8.82
CA ALA A 453 -27.33 33.08 9.26
C ALA A 453 -27.25 34.08 8.08
N GLY A 454 -27.96 33.79 6.98
CA GLY A 454 -28.01 34.63 5.78
C GLY A 454 -26.81 34.51 4.83
N ALA A 455 -25.82 33.67 5.12
CA ALA A 455 -24.66 33.44 4.27
C ALA A 455 -24.65 32.03 3.65
N ALA A 456 -24.34 31.92 2.36
CA ALA A 456 -24.12 30.63 1.70
C ALA A 456 -22.71 30.10 2.04
N VAL A 457 -22.62 28.91 2.62
CA VAL A 457 -21.36 28.19 2.92
C VAL A 457 -21.30 26.90 2.10
N THR A 458 -20.12 26.54 1.61
CA THR A 458 -19.92 25.35 0.78
C THR A 458 -18.90 24.38 1.36
N PHE A 459 -19.24 23.09 1.40
CA PHE A 459 -18.33 22.01 1.83
C PHE A 459 -18.58 20.74 1.02
N HIS A 460 -17.70 19.76 1.14
CA HIS A 460 -17.78 18.51 0.39
C HIS A 460 -18.05 17.30 1.28
N VAL A 461 -18.70 16.29 0.71
CA VAL A 461 -19.04 15.02 1.37
C VAL A 461 -18.68 13.87 0.45
N ASP A 462 -17.87 12.94 0.95
CA ASP A 462 -17.54 11.69 0.26
C ASP A 462 -18.70 10.69 0.40
N THR A 463 -18.81 9.76 -0.55
CA THR A 463 -19.75 8.65 -0.42
C THR A 463 -19.31 7.66 0.66
N GLU A 464 -20.25 7.03 1.35
CA GLU A 464 -19.97 6.01 2.38
C GLU A 464 -19.10 4.86 1.88
N GLU A 465 -19.27 4.51 0.60
CA GLU A 465 -18.45 3.52 -0.11
C GLU A 465 -17.91 4.16 -1.40
N PRO A 466 -16.65 3.88 -1.77
CA PRO A 466 -16.07 4.42 -3.00
C PRO A 466 -16.74 3.79 -4.23
N PHE A 467 -17.19 4.63 -5.17
CA PHE A 467 -17.70 4.17 -6.46
C PHE A 467 -16.58 3.62 -7.34
N GLN A 468 -16.84 2.49 -8.01
CA GLN A 468 -15.96 1.91 -9.02
C GLN A 468 -16.76 1.31 -10.18
N VAL A 469 -16.27 1.48 -11.41
CA VAL A 469 -16.85 0.82 -12.58
C VAL A 469 -16.56 -0.68 -12.52
N ALA A 470 -17.60 -1.50 -12.48
CA ALA A 470 -17.50 -2.95 -12.36
C ALA A 470 -17.31 -3.62 -13.73
N PRO A 471 -16.61 -4.76 -13.80
CA PRO A 471 -16.54 -5.53 -15.04
C PRO A 471 -17.92 -6.13 -15.36
N PRO A 472 -18.33 -6.15 -16.64
CA PRO A 472 -19.60 -6.76 -17.05
C PRO A 472 -19.61 -8.30 -16.88
N HIS A 473 -18.43 -8.93 -16.93
CA HIS A 473 -18.28 -10.38 -16.91
C HIS A 473 -17.28 -10.82 -15.82
N PRO A 474 -17.66 -10.75 -14.52
CA PRO A 474 -16.85 -11.32 -13.44
C PRO A 474 -16.86 -12.85 -13.53
N LEU A 475 -15.67 -13.46 -13.60
CA LEU A 475 -15.52 -14.90 -13.82
C LEU A 475 -14.29 -15.44 -13.07
N ARG A 476 -14.38 -16.67 -12.58
CA ARG A 476 -13.26 -17.44 -12.04
C ARG A 476 -13.17 -18.80 -12.74
N LEU A 477 -11.95 -19.28 -12.91
CA LEU A 477 -11.66 -20.62 -13.44
C LEU A 477 -11.26 -21.55 -12.29
N SER A 478 -11.65 -22.82 -12.38
CA SER A 478 -11.22 -23.87 -11.48
C SER A 478 -10.81 -25.12 -12.27
N PRO A 479 -9.51 -25.45 -12.32
CA PRO A 479 -8.41 -24.67 -11.76
C PRO A 479 -8.15 -23.36 -12.51
N GLU A 480 -7.56 -22.37 -11.82
CA GLU A 480 -7.10 -21.10 -12.41
C GLU A 480 -5.78 -21.24 -13.19
N THR A 481 -4.96 -22.22 -12.81
CA THR A 481 -3.66 -22.47 -13.41
C THR A 481 -3.41 -23.97 -13.53
N LEU A 482 -2.89 -24.44 -14.67
CA LEU A 482 -2.43 -25.82 -14.85
C LEU A 482 -0.91 -25.91 -14.89
N ILE A 483 -0.35 -26.91 -14.20
CA ILE A 483 1.06 -27.30 -14.32
C ILE A 483 1.08 -28.63 -15.08
N LEU A 484 1.79 -28.68 -16.22
CA LEU A 484 1.83 -29.81 -17.13
C LEU A 484 3.27 -30.34 -17.25
N PRO A 485 3.64 -31.35 -16.45
CA PRO A 485 4.89 -32.08 -16.65
C PRO A 485 4.92 -32.74 -18.04
N LEU A 486 5.97 -32.49 -18.81
CA LEU A 486 6.13 -33.04 -20.15
C LEU A 486 6.74 -34.46 -20.14
N PRO A 487 6.34 -35.35 -21.07
CA PRO A 487 5.30 -35.15 -22.08
C PRO A 487 3.89 -35.21 -21.47
N ALA A 488 3.08 -34.18 -21.75
CA ALA A 488 1.69 -34.10 -21.29
C ALA A 488 0.75 -34.48 -22.43
N THR A 489 -0.30 -35.24 -22.12
CA THR A 489 -1.37 -35.61 -23.05
C THR A 489 -2.68 -35.75 -22.29
N GLY A 490 -3.81 -35.51 -22.96
CA GLY A 490 -5.14 -35.76 -22.41
C GLY A 490 -5.96 -34.49 -22.26
N ALA A 491 -7.07 -34.60 -21.54
CA ALA A 491 -8.02 -33.52 -21.32
C ALA A 491 -8.07 -33.12 -19.85
N HIS A 492 -7.98 -31.81 -19.59
CA HIS A 492 -8.05 -31.24 -18.25
C HIS A 492 -9.31 -30.39 -18.13
N ARG A 493 -10.22 -30.78 -17.22
CA ARG A 493 -11.47 -30.05 -16.98
C ARG A 493 -11.18 -28.69 -16.31
N ILE A 494 -11.76 -27.63 -16.86
CA ILE A 494 -11.77 -26.26 -16.36
C ILE A 494 -13.21 -25.84 -16.14
N ALA A 495 -13.61 -25.74 -14.88
CA ALA A 495 -14.92 -25.24 -14.48
C ALA A 495 -14.92 -23.71 -14.36
N THR A 496 -16.06 -23.08 -14.61
CA THR A 496 -16.26 -21.63 -14.47
C THR A 496 -17.18 -21.29 -13.31
N LYS A 497 -16.89 -20.21 -12.58
CA LYS A 497 -17.76 -19.66 -11.51
C LYS A 497 -17.93 -18.15 -11.67
N PRO A 498 -19.16 -17.62 -11.83
CA PRO A 498 -20.41 -18.36 -12.05
C PRO A 498 -20.35 -19.19 -13.33
N HIS A 499 -21.27 -20.16 -13.47
CA HIS A 499 -21.33 -20.97 -14.68
C HIS A 499 -21.71 -20.07 -15.88
N ILE A 500 -20.93 -20.20 -16.96
CA ILE A 500 -21.16 -19.53 -18.25
C ILE A 500 -21.15 -20.60 -19.33
N ALA A 501 -22.13 -20.56 -20.23
CA ALA A 501 -22.20 -21.48 -21.35
C ALA A 501 -20.91 -21.42 -22.19
N ALA A 502 -20.36 -22.59 -22.53
CA ALA A 502 -19.06 -22.70 -23.17
C ALA A 502 -18.98 -22.06 -24.56
N ASP A 503 -20.10 -21.80 -25.22
CA ASP A 503 -20.19 -21.11 -26.51
C ASP A 503 -19.99 -19.60 -26.44
N ARG A 504 -20.21 -19.01 -25.26
CA ARG A 504 -19.96 -17.60 -24.97
C ARG A 504 -18.50 -17.32 -24.60
N LEU A 505 -17.73 -18.36 -24.28
CA LEU A 505 -16.33 -18.23 -23.88
C LEU A 505 -15.42 -18.24 -25.11
N GLY A 506 -14.52 -17.25 -25.17
CA GLY A 506 -13.46 -17.18 -26.17
C GLY A 506 -12.08 -17.26 -25.52
N LEU A 507 -11.23 -18.14 -26.04
CA LEU A 507 -9.81 -18.27 -25.70
C LEU A 507 -9.00 -18.45 -26.99
N ASP A 508 -7.98 -17.63 -27.18
CA ASP A 508 -7.04 -17.78 -28.29
C ASP A 508 -6.00 -18.85 -27.91
N MET A 509 -6.09 -20.01 -28.57
CA MET A 509 -5.30 -21.18 -28.20
C MET A 509 -3.96 -21.22 -28.94
N PRO A 510 -2.82 -21.38 -28.23
CA PRO A 510 -1.53 -21.59 -28.87
C PRO A 510 -1.42 -23.01 -29.45
N ALA A 511 -0.44 -23.21 -30.34
CA ALA A 511 -0.18 -24.52 -30.92
C ALA A 511 0.10 -25.58 -29.83
N GLY A 512 -0.51 -26.77 -29.98
CA GLY A 512 -0.39 -27.87 -29.02
C GLY A 512 -1.44 -27.87 -27.90
N LEU A 513 -2.20 -26.79 -27.74
CA LEU A 513 -3.36 -26.70 -26.86
C LEU A 513 -4.64 -26.51 -27.68
N ALA A 514 -5.72 -27.16 -27.26
CA ALA A 514 -7.05 -26.93 -27.78
C ALA A 514 -8.05 -26.87 -26.61
N VAL A 515 -9.19 -26.23 -26.82
CA VAL A 515 -10.29 -26.27 -25.86
C VAL A 515 -11.47 -26.99 -26.50
N GLU A 516 -11.88 -28.08 -25.88
CA GLU A 516 -13.10 -28.79 -26.21
C GLU A 516 -14.21 -28.41 -25.24
N ARG A 517 -15.45 -28.47 -25.72
CA ARG A 517 -16.63 -28.21 -24.89
C ARG A 517 -17.17 -29.56 -24.42
N GLN A 518 -17.17 -29.80 -23.11
CA GLN A 518 -17.70 -31.02 -22.52
C GLN A 518 -18.90 -30.69 -21.63
N GLY A 519 -20.09 -30.70 -22.23
CA GLY A 519 -21.30 -30.25 -21.57
C GLY A 519 -21.17 -28.78 -21.14
N ASP A 520 -21.21 -28.56 -19.83
CA ASP A 520 -21.18 -27.24 -19.18
C ASP A 520 -19.76 -26.75 -18.84
N ASP A 521 -18.72 -27.58 -19.05
CA ASP A 521 -17.33 -27.24 -18.74
C ASP A 521 -16.45 -27.10 -19.99
N LEU A 522 -15.37 -26.35 -19.83
CA LEU A 522 -14.26 -26.34 -20.79
C LEU A 522 -13.32 -27.50 -20.47
N ALA A 523 -12.84 -28.20 -21.49
CA ALA A 523 -11.78 -29.18 -21.37
C ALA A 523 -10.57 -28.67 -22.16
N LEU A 524 -9.47 -28.36 -21.47
CA LEU A 524 -8.20 -28.08 -22.12
C LEU A 524 -7.60 -29.41 -22.61
N VAL A 525 -7.56 -29.60 -23.92
CA VAL A 525 -6.98 -30.76 -24.57
C VAL A 525 -5.54 -30.47 -24.93
N VAL A 526 -4.63 -31.31 -24.44
CA VAL A 526 -3.20 -31.23 -24.67
C VAL A 526 -2.81 -32.25 -25.75
N SER A 527 -2.27 -31.73 -26.85
CA SER A 527 -1.81 -32.54 -27.97
C SER A 527 -0.36 -33.00 -27.77
N ALA A 528 -0.01 -34.13 -28.40
CA ALA A 528 1.38 -34.57 -28.43
C ALA A 528 2.27 -33.50 -29.08
N GLY A 529 3.40 -33.18 -28.44
CA GLY A 529 4.35 -32.18 -28.94
C GLY A 529 4.15 -30.75 -28.42
N LEU A 530 3.36 -30.53 -27.38
CA LEU A 530 3.33 -29.25 -26.66
C LEU A 530 4.75 -28.85 -26.23
N ALA A 531 5.19 -27.65 -26.61
CA ALA A 531 6.49 -27.14 -26.25
C ALA A 531 6.52 -26.69 -24.76
N PRO A 532 7.66 -26.80 -24.07
CA PRO A 532 7.85 -26.16 -22.76
C PRO A 532 7.61 -24.65 -22.87
N GLY A 533 6.93 -24.08 -21.88
CA GLY A 533 6.64 -22.65 -21.84
C GLY A 533 5.48 -22.30 -20.92
N ARG A 534 5.38 -21.00 -20.63
CA ARG A 534 4.22 -20.41 -19.97
C ARG A 534 3.26 -19.87 -21.03
N TYR A 535 2.01 -20.29 -20.96
CA TYR A 535 0.93 -19.85 -21.82
C TYR A 535 -0.12 -19.13 -20.97
N ALA A 536 -0.32 -17.84 -21.23
CA ALA A 536 -1.39 -17.06 -20.63
C ALA A 536 -2.43 -16.75 -21.70
N MET A 537 -3.62 -17.34 -21.59
CA MET A 537 -4.71 -17.19 -22.56
C MET A 537 -5.77 -16.25 -21.96
N PRO A 538 -5.89 -15.00 -22.45
CA PRO A 538 -6.96 -14.10 -22.03
C PRO A 538 -8.32 -14.75 -22.29
N VAL A 539 -9.22 -14.62 -21.33
CA VAL A 539 -10.57 -15.16 -21.43
C VAL A 539 -11.53 -14.04 -21.79
N THR A 540 -12.38 -14.28 -22.78
CA THR A 540 -13.47 -13.39 -23.15
C THR A 540 -14.83 -14.04 -22.92
N VAL A 541 -15.85 -13.24 -22.63
CA VAL A 541 -17.27 -13.62 -22.63
C VAL A 541 -17.98 -12.73 -23.65
N ASP A 542 -18.67 -13.34 -24.62
CA ASP A 542 -19.37 -12.62 -25.69
C ASP A 542 -18.47 -11.62 -26.46
N GLY A 543 -17.18 -11.94 -26.60
CA GLY A 543 -16.18 -11.09 -27.27
C GLY A 543 -15.60 -9.96 -26.41
N ALA A 544 -16.06 -9.77 -25.16
CA ALA A 544 -15.52 -8.78 -24.23
C ALA A 544 -14.60 -9.44 -23.17
N PRO A 545 -13.55 -8.74 -22.66
CA PRO A 545 -12.67 -9.31 -21.65
C PRO A 545 -13.40 -9.72 -20.36
N ALA A 546 -13.20 -10.97 -19.94
CA ALA A 546 -13.61 -11.47 -18.64
C ALA A 546 -12.63 -10.95 -17.56
N HIS A 547 -13.12 -10.79 -16.34
CA HIS A 547 -12.31 -10.26 -15.25
C HIS A 547 -12.42 -11.11 -13.98
N VAL A 548 -11.29 -11.23 -13.27
CA VAL A 548 -11.29 -11.70 -11.89
C VAL A 548 -11.62 -10.53 -10.98
N VAL A 549 -12.56 -10.72 -10.06
CA VAL A 549 -12.87 -9.77 -9.00
C VAL A 549 -12.38 -10.35 -7.66
N ALA A 550 -11.50 -9.60 -7.00
CA ALA A 550 -11.02 -9.85 -5.65
C ALA A 550 -11.71 -8.85 -4.70
N PRO A 551 -12.73 -9.27 -3.93
CA PRO A 551 -13.33 -8.42 -2.92
C PRO A 551 -12.34 -8.18 -1.77
N ILE A 552 -12.35 -6.98 -1.21
CA ILE A 552 -11.54 -6.58 -0.06
C ILE A 552 -12.51 -5.93 0.92
N ASP A 553 -12.64 -6.49 2.13
CA ASP A 553 -13.59 -5.99 3.12
C ASP A 553 -12.99 -6.18 4.52
N TYR A 554 -12.60 -5.07 5.13
CA TYR A 554 -12.01 -5.06 6.46
C TYR A 554 -12.67 -3.97 7.33
N PRO A 555 -12.89 -4.24 8.64
CA PRO A 555 -13.59 -3.30 9.51
C PRO A 555 -13.01 -1.89 9.56
N HIS A 556 -11.69 -1.72 9.38
CA HIS A 556 -11.00 -0.44 9.49
C HIS A 556 -10.99 0.38 8.19
N ILE A 557 -11.20 -0.23 7.02
CA ILE A 557 -11.18 0.47 5.71
C ILE A 557 -12.48 0.37 4.90
N GLY A 558 -13.42 -0.47 5.35
CA GLY A 558 -14.66 -0.79 4.65
C GLY A 558 -14.45 -1.69 3.43
N GLY A 559 -15.49 -1.78 2.60
CA GLY A 559 -15.51 -2.59 1.39
C GLY A 559 -14.93 -1.89 0.16
N THR A 560 -14.12 -2.60 -0.60
CA THR A 560 -13.61 -2.21 -1.93
C THR A 560 -13.31 -3.47 -2.75
N ARG A 561 -12.76 -3.33 -3.96
CA ARG A 561 -12.29 -4.48 -4.75
C ARG A 561 -11.09 -4.15 -5.62
N PHE A 562 -10.39 -5.21 -5.98
CA PHE A 562 -9.45 -5.21 -7.09
C PHE A 562 -9.98 -6.06 -8.25
N VAL A 563 -9.79 -5.56 -9.46
CA VAL A 563 -10.23 -6.19 -10.70
C VAL A 563 -9.03 -6.30 -11.64
N ARG A 564 -8.88 -7.46 -12.28
CA ARG A 564 -7.89 -7.67 -13.34
C ARG A 564 -8.48 -8.52 -14.47
N PRO A 565 -7.97 -8.41 -15.71
CA PRO A 565 -8.31 -9.35 -16.77
C PRO A 565 -8.09 -10.81 -16.33
N LEU A 566 -9.02 -11.69 -16.71
CA LEU A 566 -8.94 -13.11 -16.44
C LEU A 566 -8.09 -13.79 -17.52
N THR A 567 -7.12 -14.59 -17.07
CA THR A 567 -6.29 -15.47 -17.89
C THR A 567 -6.49 -16.90 -17.43
N LEU A 568 -6.49 -17.84 -18.37
CA LEU A 568 -6.13 -19.23 -18.08
C LEU A 568 -4.61 -19.33 -18.20
N ASP A 569 -3.92 -19.63 -17.11
CA ASP A 569 -2.47 -19.81 -17.10
C ASP A 569 -2.12 -21.31 -17.17
N VAL A 570 -1.20 -21.67 -18.08
CA VAL A 570 -0.69 -23.02 -18.23
C VAL A 570 0.84 -22.96 -18.24
N LEU A 571 1.47 -23.72 -17.36
CA LEU A 571 2.92 -23.94 -17.35
C LEU A 571 3.21 -25.36 -17.83
N ALA A 572 3.72 -25.49 -19.04
CA ALA A 572 4.26 -26.75 -19.55
C ALA A 572 5.77 -26.76 -19.35
N LEU A 573 6.32 -27.81 -18.73
CA LEU A 573 7.74 -27.88 -18.44
C LEU A 573 8.22 -29.32 -18.31
N ASP A 574 9.47 -29.59 -18.68
CA ASP A 574 10.09 -30.87 -18.30
C ASP A 574 10.27 -30.87 -16.79
N LEU A 575 9.55 -31.76 -16.11
CA LEU A 575 9.54 -31.87 -14.66
C LEU A 575 9.37 -33.33 -14.26
N VAL A 576 10.33 -33.80 -13.47
CA VAL A 576 10.26 -35.08 -12.79
C VAL A 576 9.94 -34.80 -11.32
N VAL A 577 8.74 -35.18 -10.90
CA VAL A 577 8.34 -35.12 -9.49
C VAL A 577 8.73 -36.43 -8.81
N PRO A 578 9.50 -36.40 -7.70
CA PRO A 578 9.87 -37.61 -7.00
C PRO A 578 8.64 -38.31 -6.42
N LYS A 579 8.67 -39.66 -6.41
CA LYS A 579 7.64 -40.48 -5.78
C LYS A 579 7.92 -40.62 -4.28
N THR A 580 7.66 -39.55 -3.54
CA THR A 580 7.88 -39.43 -2.09
C THR A 580 6.61 -38.93 -1.41
N ARG A 581 6.36 -39.39 -0.18
CA ARG A 581 5.29 -38.87 0.68
C ARG A 581 5.75 -37.61 1.38
N ILE A 582 5.04 -36.50 1.18
CA ILE A 582 5.47 -35.18 1.62
C ILE A 582 4.52 -34.65 2.69
N GLY A 583 5.06 -34.20 3.83
CA GLY A 583 4.33 -33.41 4.80
C GLY A 583 4.59 -31.92 4.57
N TYR A 584 3.56 -31.08 4.46
CA TYR A 584 3.70 -29.63 4.37
C TYR A 584 3.18 -28.92 5.61
N ILE A 585 4.03 -28.15 6.30
CA ILE A 585 3.67 -27.35 7.48
C ILE A 585 3.64 -25.88 7.08
N GLY A 586 2.45 -25.38 6.71
CA GLY A 586 2.25 -23.98 6.33
C GLY A 586 1.97 -23.05 7.52
N GLY A 587 2.48 -21.82 7.44
CA GLY A 587 2.22 -20.73 8.39
C GLY A 587 1.15 -19.72 7.96
N GLY A 588 0.53 -19.91 6.78
CA GLY A 588 -0.45 -18.99 6.19
C GLY A 588 0.15 -17.88 5.31
N SER A 589 1.46 -17.72 5.31
CA SER A 589 2.16 -16.64 4.58
C SER A 589 2.47 -16.96 3.10
N ASP A 590 2.34 -18.22 2.69
CA ASP A 590 2.63 -18.69 1.33
C ASP A 590 1.65 -19.77 0.83
N ARG A 591 1.76 -20.12 -0.46
CA ARG A 591 0.98 -21.17 -1.15
C ARG A 591 1.82 -22.36 -1.62
N VAL A 592 2.99 -22.62 -1.02
CA VAL A 592 3.90 -23.67 -1.54
C VAL A 592 3.22 -25.04 -1.55
N GLY A 593 2.56 -25.45 -0.46
CA GLY A 593 1.81 -26.72 -0.40
C GLY A 593 0.77 -26.88 -1.51
N HIS A 594 0.09 -25.81 -1.88
CA HIS A 594 -0.82 -25.80 -3.03
C HIS A 594 -0.06 -26.10 -4.33
N TRP A 595 1.05 -25.42 -4.60
CA TRP A 595 1.84 -25.67 -5.81
C TRP A 595 2.46 -27.06 -5.87
N LEU A 596 2.83 -27.65 -4.72
CA LEU A 596 3.28 -29.03 -4.64
C LEU A 596 2.20 -30.00 -5.13
N GLU A 597 0.96 -29.82 -4.67
CA GLU A 597 -0.19 -30.61 -5.13
C GLU A 597 -0.44 -30.38 -6.62
N ARG A 598 -0.44 -29.12 -7.08
CA ARG A 598 -0.70 -28.75 -8.49
C ARG A 598 0.31 -29.34 -9.48
N MET A 599 1.57 -29.49 -9.07
CA MET A 599 2.60 -30.11 -9.93
C MET A 599 2.59 -31.65 -9.86
N GLY A 600 1.75 -32.25 -9.01
CA GLY A 600 1.55 -33.70 -8.93
C GLY A 600 2.33 -34.42 -7.82
N ALA A 601 2.78 -33.70 -6.78
CA ALA A 601 3.42 -34.31 -5.62
C ALA A 601 2.40 -34.92 -4.66
N ASP A 602 2.77 -36.02 -3.97
CA ASP A 602 1.95 -36.65 -2.93
C ASP A 602 2.13 -35.90 -1.60
N VAL A 603 1.36 -34.83 -1.43
CA VAL A 603 1.47 -33.90 -0.31
C VAL A 603 0.28 -34.00 0.65
N THR A 604 0.60 -34.12 1.93
CA THR A 604 -0.35 -34.01 3.04
C THR A 604 -0.09 -32.71 3.79
N MET A 605 -1.12 -31.87 3.89
CA MET A 605 -1.08 -30.67 4.73
C MET A 605 -1.12 -31.08 6.20
N LEU A 606 -0.09 -30.69 6.97
CA LEU A 606 0.04 -31.04 8.38
C LEU A 606 -0.58 -29.93 9.27
N ASP A 607 -1.85 -30.12 9.61
CA ASP A 607 -2.50 -29.37 10.67
C ASP A 607 -1.96 -29.76 12.06
N THR A 608 -2.53 -29.20 13.13
CA THR A 608 -2.07 -29.42 14.50
C THR A 608 -2.21 -30.89 14.93
N GLU A 609 -3.27 -31.58 14.53
CA GLU A 609 -3.49 -32.98 14.89
C GLU A 609 -2.56 -33.91 14.11
N ALA A 610 -2.47 -33.72 12.80
CA ALA A 610 -1.57 -34.48 11.93
C ALA A 610 -0.10 -34.31 12.33
N LEU A 611 0.30 -33.08 12.67
CA LEU A 611 1.66 -32.80 13.14
C LEU A 611 1.95 -33.46 14.48
N ALA A 612 0.98 -33.53 15.41
CA ALA A 612 1.13 -34.23 16.68
C ALA A 612 1.26 -35.76 16.53
N GLY A 613 0.80 -36.32 15.41
CA GLY A 613 0.92 -37.73 15.04
C GLY A 613 2.35 -38.21 14.72
N PRO A 614 2.47 -39.47 14.24
CA PRO A 614 3.75 -40.06 13.84
C PRO A 614 4.25 -39.48 12.50
N LEU A 615 5.57 -39.25 12.40
CA LEU A 615 6.22 -38.62 11.24
C LEU A 615 6.87 -39.62 10.27
N ASP A 616 6.98 -40.90 10.65
CA ASP A 616 7.57 -41.99 9.84
C ASP A 616 6.77 -42.31 8.57
N GLY A 617 5.53 -41.81 8.49
CA GLY A 617 4.71 -41.79 7.28
C GLY A 617 5.21 -40.86 6.18
N PHE A 618 6.21 -40.01 6.41
CA PHE A 618 6.71 -39.05 5.43
C PHE A 618 8.18 -39.31 5.10
N ASP A 619 8.51 -39.21 3.81
CA ASP A 619 9.90 -39.24 3.32
C ASP A 619 10.53 -37.84 3.42
N THR A 620 9.74 -36.79 3.21
CA THR A 620 10.17 -35.39 3.27
C THR A 620 9.13 -34.54 3.99
N ILE A 621 9.57 -33.62 4.84
CA ILE A 621 8.72 -32.62 5.48
C ILE A 621 9.24 -31.25 5.09
N VAL A 622 8.35 -30.41 4.57
CA VAL A 622 8.64 -29.03 4.16
C VAL A 622 7.98 -28.08 5.15
N ILE A 623 8.78 -27.20 5.75
CA ILE A 623 8.31 -26.12 6.61
C ILE A 623 8.21 -24.84 5.77
N GLY A 624 7.00 -24.28 5.71
CA GLY A 624 6.69 -23.06 4.98
C GLY A 624 7.38 -21.81 5.53
N THR A 625 7.34 -20.74 4.75
CA THR A 625 7.91 -19.45 5.13
C THR A 625 7.25 -18.94 6.41
N PHE A 626 8.05 -18.39 7.33
CA PHE A 626 7.59 -17.82 8.61
C PHE A 626 6.82 -18.76 9.55
N ALA A 627 6.67 -20.06 9.22
CA ALA A 627 5.83 -20.98 9.97
C ALA A 627 6.21 -21.09 11.46
N PHE A 628 7.50 -21.00 11.83
CA PHE A 628 7.90 -20.99 13.24
C PHE A 628 7.37 -19.78 14.04
N GLY A 629 7.14 -18.65 13.37
CA GLY A 629 6.57 -17.45 13.99
C GLY A 629 5.06 -17.53 14.18
N SER A 630 4.35 -18.33 13.37
CA SER A 630 2.89 -18.43 13.40
C SER A 630 2.33 -19.75 13.93
N ARG A 631 3.15 -20.79 14.10
CA ARG A 631 2.74 -22.16 14.50
C ARG A 631 3.43 -22.59 15.80
N PRO A 632 2.82 -22.33 16.99
CA PRO A 632 3.36 -22.82 18.27
C PRO A 632 3.47 -24.34 18.36
N ASP A 633 2.58 -25.07 17.68
CA ASP A 633 2.59 -26.52 17.56
C ASP A 633 3.80 -27.04 16.77
N LEU A 634 4.28 -26.29 15.77
CA LEU A 634 5.53 -26.56 15.07
C LEU A 634 6.74 -26.40 16.01
N ALA A 635 6.79 -25.30 16.77
CA ALA A 635 7.87 -25.09 17.74
C ALA A 635 7.94 -26.24 18.75
N ALA A 636 6.79 -26.73 19.24
CA ALA A 636 6.70 -27.88 20.14
C ALA A 636 7.12 -29.22 19.48
N ALA A 637 6.96 -29.37 18.16
CA ALA A 637 7.33 -30.58 17.43
C ALA A 637 8.83 -30.69 17.07
N THR A 638 9.60 -29.61 17.25
CA THR A 638 11.01 -29.49 16.80
C THR A 638 11.90 -30.67 17.19
N ALA A 639 11.87 -31.10 18.46
CA ALA A 639 12.70 -32.22 18.92
C ALA A 639 12.36 -33.55 18.19
N ARG A 640 11.06 -33.80 17.95
CA ARG A 640 10.62 -34.99 17.20
C ARG A 640 11.01 -34.92 15.73
N LEU A 641 10.96 -33.73 15.13
CA LEU A 641 11.45 -33.50 13.75
C LEU A 641 12.94 -33.79 13.65
N HIS A 642 13.75 -33.35 14.63
CA HIS A 642 15.19 -33.65 14.67
C HIS A 642 15.46 -35.15 14.77
N ASP A 643 14.72 -35.87 15.62
CA ASP A 643 14.87 -37.32 15.76
C ASP A 643 14.42 -38.08 14.50
N TRP A 644 13.35 -37.64 13.85
CA TRP A 644 12.91 -38.16 12.55
C TRP A 644 13.96 -37.94 11.46
N VAL A 645 14.60 -36.76 11.40
CA VAL A 645 15.73 -36.51 10.48
C VAL A 645 16.87 -37.50 10.74
N LYS A 646 17.31 -37.67 12.00
CA LYS A 646 18.39 -38.63 12.33
C LYS A 646 18.08 -40.06 11.87
N GLN A 647 16.79 -40.43 11.80
CA GLN A 647 16.31 -41.76 11.41
C GLN A 647 16.14 -41.96 9.90
N GLY A 648 16.31 -40.92 9.08
CA GLY A 648 16.22 -41.02 7.61
C GLY A 648 15.32 -40.00 6.94
N GLY A 649 14.62 -39.16 7.71
CA GLY A 649 13.78 -38.10 7.16
C GLY A 649 14.57 -37.00 6.46
N HIS A 650 13.98 -36.40 5.41
CA HIS A 650 14.49 -35.18 4.79
C HIS A 650 13.68 -33.96 5.24
N LEU A 651 14.25 -33.11 6.09
CA LEU A 651 13.63 -31.85 6.48
C LEU A 651 14.04 -30.74 5.52
N VAL A 652 13.07 -30.02 4.97
CA VAL A 652 13.30 -28.80 4.17
C VAL A 652 12.72 -27.61 4.92
N THR A 653 13.54 -26.60 5.21
CA THR A 653 13.08 -25.33 5.76
C THR A 653 13.17 -24.24 4.69
N LEU A 654 12.02 -23.63 4.36
CA LEU A 654 12.00 -22.34 3.67
C LEU A 654 12.41 -21.24 4.65
N TYR A 655 12.61 -20.02 4.17
CA TYR A 655 13.20 -18.97 5.01
C TYR A 655 12.32 -18.48 6.16
N HIS A 656 12.99 -17.99 7.19
CA HIS A 656 12.42 -17.31 8.36
C HIS A 656 13.18 -15.99 8.61
N ARG A 657 12.60 -15.10 9.39
CA ARG A 657 13.33 -13.97 9.98
C ARG A 657 13.98 -14.41 11.29
N PRO A 658 15.05 -13.73 11.74
CA PRO A 658 15.56 -13.91 13.10
C PRO A 658 14.49 -13.75 14.18
N SER A 659 13.46 -12.93 13.93
CA SER A 659 12.35 -12.65 14.84
C SER A 659 11.20 -13.67 14.78
N ASP A 660 11.17 -14.60 13.83
CA ASP A 660 10.07 -15.57 13.66
C ASP A 660 10.21 -16.80 14.58
N GLY A 661 10.68 -16.59 15.81
CA GLY A 661 10.95 -17.69 16.75
C GLY A 661 12.11 -18.61 16.32
N TRP A 662 12.96 -18.17 15.38
CA TRP A 662 14.13 -18.92 14.95
C TRP A 662 15.26 -18.82 15.99
N SER A 663 15.55 -19.94 16.66
CA SER A 663 16.71 -20.07 17.53
C SER A 663 17.82 -20.82 16.78
N PRO A 664 18.98 -20.21 16.54
CA PRO A 664 20.04 -20.81 15.73
C PRO A 664 20.51 -22.19 16.18
N ASP A 665 20.44 -22.47 17.48
CA ASP A 665 20.95 -23.71 18.08
C ASP A 665 19.87 -24.79 18.27
N THR A 666 18.58 -24.42 18.22
CA THR A 666 17.49 -25.33 18.60
C THR A 666 16.41 -25.51 17.53
N THR A 667 16.20 -24.54 16.66
CA THR A 667 15.24 -24.66 15.55
C THR A 667 15.75 -25.62 14.47
N PRO A 668 16.92 -25.40 13.85
CA PRO A 668 17.48 -26.35 12.89
C PRO A 668 18.10 -27.58 13.62
N PRO A 669 18.20 -28.77 12.99
CA PRO A 669 18.82 -29.94 13.61
C PRO A 669 20.33 -29.81 13.90
N ARG A 670 20.99 -28.84 13.26
CA ARG A 670 22.37 -28.41 13.49
C ARG A 670 22.43 -26.90 13.37
N ARG A 671 23.33 -26.25 14.11
CA ARG A 671 23.41 -24.79 14.24
C ARG A 671 23.35 -24.08 12.89
N LEU A 672 22.43 -23.14 12.73
CA LEU A 672 22.28 -22.29 11.55
C LEU A 672 21.75 -20.91 11.96
N VAL A 673 22.52 -19.87 11.66
CA VAL A 673 22.21 -18.48 11.98
C VAL A 673 21.65 -17.79 10.76
N ILE A 674 20.47 -17.18 10.89
CA ILE A 674 19.90 -16.32 9.86
C ILE A 674 20.54 -14.94 9.96
N GLY A 675 20.96 -14.38 8.83
CA GLY A 675 21.65 -13.10 8.78
C GLY A 675 20.80 -11.89 9.16
N SER A 676 21.44 -10.93 9.83
CA SER A 676 20.88 -9.63 10.22
C SER A 676 21.97 -8.54 10.11
N PRO A 677 21.63 -7.28 9.72
CA PRO A 677 20.31 -6.82 9.30
C PRO A 677 19.90 -7.39 7.94
N SER A 678 18.59 -7.47 7.69
CA SER A 678 18.09 -8.20 6.52
C SER A 678 18.54 -7.64 5.17
N LEU A 679 18.86 -6.34 5.11
CA LEU A 679 19.38 -5.69 3.91
C LEU A 679 20.72 -6.28 3.46
N ARG A 680 21.59 -6.71 4.40
CA ARG A 680 22.92 -7.28 4.09
C ARG A 680 22.87 -8.74 3.65
N TRP A 681 21.82 -9.46 4.03
CA TRP A 681 21.68 -10.89 3.84
C TRP A 681 20.56 -11.22 2.85
N ARG A 682 20.56 -10.53 1.71
CA ARG A 682 19.62 -10.73 0.59
C ARG A 682 20.26 -10.32 -0.73
N VAL A 683 19.72 -10.85 -1.83
CA VAL A 683 20.09 -10.45 -3.20
C VAL A 683 18.84 -9.99 -3.92
N THR A 684 18.76 -8.70 -4.20
CA THR A 684 17.55 -8.00 -4.63
C THR A 684 17.34 -7.99 -6.13
N ASN A 685 18.42 -8.13 -6.91
CA ASN A 685 18.34 -8.15 -8.36
C ASN A 685 17.84 -9.53 -8.86
N PRO A 686 16.65 -9.62 -9.50
CA PRO A 686 16.17 -10.88 -10.09
C PRO A 686 17.09 -11.44 -11.16
N ALA A 687 17.91 -10.60 -11.79
CA ALA A 687 18.84 -11.00 -12.84
C ALA A 687 20.26 -11.31 -12.31
N ALA A 688 20.48 -11.27 -10.99
CA ALA A 688 21.79 -11.60 -10.42
C ALA A 688 22.23 -13.01 -10.84
N GLU A 689 23.50 -13.14 -11.21
CA GLU A 689 24.09 -14.42 -11.62
C GLU A 689 24.11 -15.39 -10.43
N VAL A 690 23.83 -16.66 -10.71
CA VAL A 690 23.81 -17.73 -9.71
C VAL A 690 24.89 -18.76 -10.05
N THR A 691 25.87 -18.89 -9.16
CA THR A 691 26.94 -19.88 -9.26
C THR A 691 26.59 -21.14 -8.48
N LEU A 692 26.70 -22.31 -9.12
CA LEU A 692 26.56 -23.62 -8.45
C LEU A 692 27.89 -24.01 -7.82
N LEU A 693 27.96 -24.04 -6.49
CA LEU A 693 29.19 -24.33 -5.74
C LEU A 693 29.51 -25.83 -5.69
N ALA A 694 28.47 -26.67 -5.71
CA ALA A 694 28.60 -28.13 -5.66
C ALA A 694 27.75 -28.77 -6.78
N PRO A 695 28.11 -28.61 -8.07
CA PRO A 695 27.28 -29.02 -9.21
C PRO A 695 27.00 -30.53 -9.29
N SER A 696 27.79 -31.36 -8.60
CA SER A 696 27.57 -32.81 -8.49
C SER A 696 26.70 -33.22 -7.29
N HIS A 697 26.23 -32.28 -6.47
CA HIS A 697 25.38 -32.56 -5.33
C HIS A 697 24.03 -33.16 -5.80
N SER A 698 23.48 -34.10 -5.04
CA SER A 698 22.25 -34.83 -5.40
C SER A 698 21.10 -33.88 -5.77
N LEU A 699 20.91 -32.81 -4.99
CA LEU A 699 19.92 -31.76 -5.23
C LEU A 699 20.06 -31.00 -6.57
N PHE A 700 21.18 -31.09 -7.29
CA PHE A 700 21.35 -30.50 -8.63
C PHE A 700 21.39 -31.54 -9.75
N VAL A 701 21.79 -32.77 -9.45
CA VAL A 701 21.92 -33.83 -10.46
C VAL A 701 20.58 -34.52 -10.73
N GLY A 702 19.70 -34.62 -9.73
CA GLY A 702 18.41 -35.26 -9.94
C GLY A 702 17.40 -35.06 -8.80
N PRO A 703 16.12 -35.36 -9.04
CA PRO A 703 15.54 -35.93 -10.27
C PRO A 703 15.52 -35.00 -11.50
N ASN A 704 15.64 -33.68 -11.32
CA ASN A 704 15.78 -32.70 -12.40
C ASN A 704 17.21 -32.18 -12.43
N ARG A 705 17.82 -32.01 -13.61
CA ARG A 705 19.15 -31.39 -13.70
C ARG A 705 19.02 -29.89 -13.54
N ILE A 706 19.62 -29.33 -12.49
CA ILE A 706 19.62 -27.89 -12.21
C ILE A 706 20.87 -27.24 -12.78
N THR A 707 20.69 -26.12 -13.46
CA THR A 707 21.74 -25.29 -14.05
C THR A 707 21.46 -23.81 -13.77
N ALA A 708 22.35 -22.92 -14.23
CA ALA A 708 22.11 -21.48 -14.15
C ALA A 708 20.83 -21.03 -14.89
N GLU A 709 20.37 -21.79 -15.90
CA GLU A 709 19.16 -21.48 -16.67
C GLU A 709 17.88 -21.61 -15.83
N ASP A 710 17.87 -22.44 -14.79
CA ASP A 710 16.72 -22.58 -13.87
C ASP A 710 16.52 -21.32 -12.99
N PHE A 711 17.45 -20.36 -13.07
CA PHE A 711 17.34 -19.05 -12.44
C PHE A 711 16.95 -17.96 -13.46
N ALA A 712 16.66 -18.30 -14.72
CA ALA A 712 16.16 -17.32 -15.70
C ALA A 712 14.69 -16.95 -15.44
N GLY A 713 14.31 -15.71 -15.79
CA GLY A 713 12.92 -15.23 -15.67
C GLY A 713 12.42 -15.07 -14.24
N TRP A 714 13.33 -14.99 -13.27
CA TRP A 714 13.01 -14.80 -11.85
C TRP A 714 12.32 -13.45 -11.61
N ASP A 715 11.32 -13.44 -10.75
CA ASP A 715 10.57 -12.23 -10.39
C ASP A 715 10.98 -11.77 -8.99
N LYS A 716 11.17 -10.46 -8.77
CA LYS A 716 11.56 -9.88 -7.46
C LYS A 716 12.99 -10.28 -6.99
N GLU A 717 13.23 -10.46 -5.69
CA GLU A 717 14.57 -10.81 -5.17
C GLU A 717 14.98 -12.25 -5.56
N ARG A 718 16.29 -12.57 -5.60
CA ARG A 718 16.75 -13.97 -5.67
C ARG A 718 16.42 -14.74 -4.40
N GLY A 719 16.61 -14.06 -3.27
CA GLY A 719 16.38 -14.60 -1.94
C GLY A 719 16.54 -13.51 -0.89
N LEU A 720 16.11 -13.82 0.33
CA LEU A 720 16.19 -12.95 1.49
C LEU A 720 16.40 -13.75 2.75
N TYR A 721 17.03 -13.13 3.75
CA TYR A 721 17.41 -13.78 5.02
C TYR A 721 18.34 -14.98 4.77
N PHE A 722 19.39 -14.75 3.99
CA PHE A 722 20.44 -15.74 3.78
C PHE A 722 21.04 -16.11 5.14
N ALA A 723 21.37 -17.39 5.31
CA ALA A 723 22.13 -17.81 6.47
C ALA A 723 23.48 -17.06 6.49
N SER A 724 23.87 -16.56 7.66
CA SER A 724 25.13 -15.85 7.86
C SER A 724 26.25 -16.72 8.41
N ASP A 725 25.89 -17.78 9.12
CA ASP A 725 26.81 -18.70 9.78
C ASP A 725 26.12 -20.05 10.04
N TRP A 726 26.86 -21.15 10.04
CA TRP A 726 26.31 -22.51 10.16
C TRP A 726 27.34 -23.55 10.62
N ASP A 727 26.85 -24.69 11.11
CA ASP A 727 27.65 -25.87 11.46
C ASP A 727 28.39 -26.44 10.23
N GLY A 728 29.61 -26.95 10.42
CA GLY A 728 30.44 -27.48 9.34
C GLY A 728 29.86 -28.69 8.59
N ALA A 729 28.77 -29.30 9.08
CA ALA A 729 28.02 -30.31 8.36
C ALA A 729 27.23 -29.76 7.16
N TYR A 730 26.91 -28.46 7.12
CA TYR A 730 26.20 -27.85 6.00
C TYR A 730 27.15 -27.52 4.85
N VAL A 731 26.78 -28.02 3.66
CA VAL A 731 27.42 -27.69 2.39
C VAL A 731 26.63 -26.55 1.73
N PRO A 732 27.24 -25.39 1.47
CA PRO A 732 26.61 -24.34 0.67
C PRO A 732 26.59 -24.75 -0.81
N LEU A 733 25.43 -24.62 -1.44
CA LEU A 733 25.22 -25.12 -2.81
C LEU A 733 25.20 -24.01 -3.87
N LEU A 734 24.87 -22.78 -3.47
CA LEU A 734 24.74 -21.63 -4.38
C LEU A 734 25.56 -20.44 -3.88
N ALA A 735 26.06 -19.62 -4.80
CA ALA A 735 26.59 -18.28 -4.53
C ALA A 735 25.95 -17.25 -5.47
N MET A 736 25.64 -16.07 -4.95
CA MET A 736 25.07 -14.95 -5.72
C MET A 736 25.28 -13.62 -4.98
N SER A 737 25.30 -12.51 -5.70
CA SER A 737 25.37 -11.15 -5.12
C SER A 737 24.62 -10.13 -5.96
N ASP A 738 24.23 -9.02 -5.32
CA ASP A 738 23.90 -7.80 -6.05
C ASP A 738 25.18 -7.16 -6.62
N ALA A 739 25.03 -6.29 -7.61
CA ALA A 739 26.15 -5.64 -8.27
C ALA A 739 27.01 -4.86 -7.26
N GLY A 740 28.33 -5.13 -7.26
CA GLY A 740 29.28 -4.48 -6.35
C GLY A 740 29.37 -5.09 -4.94
N GLU A 741 28.60 -6.14 -4.64
CA GLU A 741 28.64 -6.83 -3.34
C GLU A 741 29.41 -8.16 -3.40
N ALA A 742 29.91 -8.60 -2.24
CA ALA A 742 30.53 -9.91 -2.09
C ALA A 742 29.47 -11.04 -2.28
N PRO A 743 29.81 -12.16 -2.95
CA PRO A 743 28.91 -13.30 -3.09
C PRO A 743 28.46 -13.87 -1.74
N LEU A 744 27.14 -13.97 -1.56
CA LEU A 744 26.52 -14.65 -0.43
C LEU A 744 26.28 -16.13 -0.77
N THR A 745 26.59 -17.02 0.17
CA THR A 745 26.54 -18.49 -0.04
C THR A 745 25.47 -19.20 0.80
N GLY A 746 24.78 -18.48 1.68
CA GLY A 746 23.80 -19.01 2.62
C GLY A 746 22.37 -19.19 2.09
N SER A 747 22.14 -19.17 0.77
CA SER A 747 20.78 -19.28 0.18
C SER A 747 20.27 -20.70 0.01
N LEU A 748 21.17 -21.68 -0.06
CA LEU A 748 20.81 -23.09 -0.14
C LEU A 748 21.91 -23.91 0.54
N LEU A 749 21.59 -24.40 1.74
CA LEU A 749 22.48 -25.17 2.59
C LEU A 749 21.91 -26.57 2.80
N SER A 750 22.72 -27.61 2.65
CA SER A 750 22.31 -29.00 2.85
C SER A 750 23.29 -29.73 3.75
N ALA A 751 22.79 -30.44 4.77
CA ALA A 751 23.58 -31.25 5.69
C ALA A 751 23.03 -32.67 5.79
N GLU A 752 23.90 -33.67 5.71
CA GLU A 752 23.60 -35.04 6.09
C GLU A 752 23.64 -35.17 7.62
N ILE A 753 22.57 -35.68 8.22
CA ILE A 753 22.38 -35.73 9.67
C ILE A 753 21.87 -37.11 10.06
N GLY A 754 22.76 -37.92 10.64
CA GLY A 754 22.45 -39.32 10.92
C GLY A 754 22.23 -40.08 9.62
N LYS A 755 21.03 -40.64 9.44
CA LYS A 755 20.62 -41.30 8.18
C LYS A 755 19.82 -40.38 7.25
N GLY A 756 19.46 -39.19 7.71
CA GLY A 756 18.63 -38.26 6.96
C GLY A 756 19.37 -37.01 6.51
N ARG A 757 18.60 -36.00 6.12
CA ARG A 757 19.11 -34.72 5.59
C ARG A 757 18.31 -33.56 6.14
N HIS A 758 18.97 -32.43 6.38
CA HIS A 758 18.31 -31.14 6.52
C HIS A 758 18.79 -30.20 5.40
N THR A 759 17.84 -29.58 4.70
CA THR A 759 18.10 -28.56 3.69
C THR A 759 17.40 -27.26 4.07
N HIS A 760 18.16 -26.17 4.18
CA HIS A 760 17.62 -24.83 4.40
C HIS A 760 17.74 -24.01 3.12
N THR A 761 16.69 -23.28 2.75
CA THR A 761 16.76 -22.37 1.60
C THR A 761 16.15 -21.00 1.87
N SER A 762 16.92 -19.98 1.48
CA SER A 762 16.57 -18.57 1.52
C SER A 762 16.13 -18.02 0.16
N LEU A 763 16.00 -18.87 -0.85
CA LEU A 763 15.43 -18.50 -2.14
C LEU A 763 13.94 -18.18 -1.99
N VAL A 764 13.44 -17.19 -2.74
CA VAL A 764 12.01 -16.82 -2.76
C VAL A 764 11.16 -17.81 -3.57
N LEU A 765 11.35 -19.11 -3.37
CA LEU A 765 10.67 -20.15 -4.15
C LEU A 765 9.16 -20.03 -4.10
N HIS A 766 8.58 -19.67 -2.95
CA HIS A 766 7.15 -19.43 -2.81
C HIS A 766 6.62 -18.41 -3.83
N HIS A 767 7.30 -17.26 -3.97
CA HIS A 767 6.95 -16.20 -4.92
C HIS A 767 7.17 -16.65 -6.37
N GLN A 768 8.26 -17.36 -6.64
CA GLN A 768 8.53 -17.85 -7.98
C GLN A 768 7.49 -18.88 -8.46
N LEU A 769 6.99 -19.72 -7.55
CA LEU A 769 5.90 -20.65 -7.83
C LEU A 769 4.61 -19.89 -8.15
N ASP A 770 4.27 -18.85 -7.37
CA ASP A 770 3.12 -17.96 -7.67
C ASP A 770 3.26 -17.25 -9.03
N LYS A 771 4.49 -17.01 -9.48
CA LYS A 771 4.82 -16.38 -10.77
C LYS A 771 5.03 -17.37 -11.92
N LEU A 772 4.87 -18.66 -11.66
CA LEU A 772 5.00 -19.74 -12.63
C LEU A 772 6.39 -19.83 -13.28
N VAL A 773 7.45 -19.57 -12.52
CA VAL A 773 8.84 -19.66 -13.00
C VAL A 773 9.27 -21.12 -13.07
N PRO A 774 9.57 -21.69 -14.26
CA PRO A 774 9.82 -23.14 -14.44
C PRO A 774 10.91 -23.70 -13.52
N GLY A 775 12.03 -22.99 -13.39
CA GLY A 775 13.15 -23.48 -12.60
C GLY A 775 12.84 -23.59 -11.11
N ALA A 776 11.93 -22.77 -10.57
CA ALA A 776 11.50 -22.90 -9.18
C ALA A 776 10.72 -24.22 -8.93
N PHE A 777 9.93 -24.69 -9.90
CA PHE A 777 9.27 -26.00 -9.80
C PHE A 777 10.29 -27.14 -9.82
N ARG A 778 11.33 -27.06 -10.67
CA ARG A 778 12.41 -28.07 -10.72
C ARG A 778 13.23 -28.09 -9.45
N ILE A 779 13.63 -26.93 -8.94
CA ILE A 779 14.35 -26.78 -7.67
C ILE A 779 13.49 -27.36 -6.54
N MET A 780 12.22 -26.98 -6.45
CA MET A 780 11.32 -27.50 -5.44
C MET A 780 11.17 -29.02 -5.56
N ALA A 781 10.92 -29.58 -6.74
CA ALA A 781 10.84 -31.03 -6.93
C ALA A 781 12.12 -31.76 -6.50
N ASN A 782 13.30 -31.17 -6.69
CA ASN A 782 14.54 -31.74 -6.19
C ASN A 782 14.67 -31.71 -4.67
N LEU A 783 14.13 -30.68 -4.02
CA LEU A 783 14.05 -30.60 -2.55
C LEU A 783 13.10 -31.65 -1.96
N LEU A 784 12.17 -32.21 -2.73
CA LEU A 784 11.22 -33.21 -2.26
C LEU A 784 11.74 -34.65 -2.31
N GLN A 785 12.95 -34.86 -2.82
CA GLN A 785 13.54 -36.21 -2.84
C GLN A 785 13.88 -36.66 -1.42
N LYS A 786 13.78 -37.96 -1.15
CA LYS A 786 14.23 -38.56 0.11
C LYS A 786 15.70 -38.26 0.39
N ALA A 787 16.10 -38.34 1.66
CA ALA A 787 17.46 -38.07 2.11
C ALA A 787 18.50 -38.86 1.30
#